data_AF-A0A7C1QT78-F1
#
_entry.id   AF-A0A7C1QT78-F1
#
_cell.length_a   1.000
_cell.length_b   1.000
_cell.length_c   1.000
_cell.angle_alpha   90.00
_cell.angle_beta   90.00
_cell.angle_gamma   90.00
#
_symmetry.space_group_name_H-M   'P 1'
#
loop_
_entity.id
_entity.type
_entity.pdbx_description
1 polymer ?
#
loop_
_entity_poly.entity_id
_entity_poly.type
_entity_poly.pdbx_seq_one_letter_code
_entity_poly.pdbx_strand_id
1 'polypeptide(L)'
;MDFKAQIQIGIPNELPPKKERSSAVSHAPNRKQILSKEEKQLAIRNALRYFPADWHYVLATEFANELQTYGRIYMYRFQPSYDIYARPISDYPAKTSHAASIMLMIQNNLDPAVAQHPQELITYGGNGAVFQNWAQYLLTMQYLSEMTDEQTLHIYSGHPMGLFPSSKEAPRVVVTNGMMIPNYSKQDDWEKYNALGVTQYGQMTAGSYMYIGPQGIVHGTAITVMNAFRKVLKADENPNGKIFLTAGLGGMSGAQPKAGNIAGCITICAEVNPLAAKKRHEQGWVDELIEDIDSLVIRTKVAKSKNEIVSLAFIGNVVDVWERFYEEQIFIHLGSDQTSLHNPWAGGYYPAGLSFEESNIMMNKNPEAFKNKVQESLRKHIDAVNLHTKKGSYFFDYGNAFLLEASRAGADVMADNDIDFKYPSYVQDILGPMCFDYGFGPFRWVCSSGTTDDLRKTDAIALRVLKEIKEEAPIEIQQQLSDNIKWIAEAEQNNLVVGSKARILYADAEGRTKIALAFNEAISNGKLSAPIILGRDHHDVSGTDSPYRETSNIYDGSKFTADMAIHNVIGDSFRGATWVSIHNGGGVGWGEVTNGGFGMVLDGSDDAERKLKNMLFYDVNNGISRRSWARNKEAMFAIKREMKRTKTLRVTFPNLVDDKLLEKLF
;
A
#
# COMPACT_ATOMS: atom_id res chain seq x y z
N MET A 1 -29.02 10.60 -19.29
CA MET A 1 -29.06 9.30 -18.59
C MET A 1 -28.62 9.54 -17.16
N ASP A 2 -29.37 9.10 -16.16
CA ASP A 2 -28.97 9.28 -14.75
C ASP A 2 -27.77 8.38 -14.39
N PHE A 3 -27.24 8.54 -13.16
CA PHE A 3 -26.10 7.75 -12.68
C PHE A 3 -26.34 6.24 -12.74
N LYS A 4 -27.53 5.78 -12.33
CA LYS A 4 -27.85 4.35 -12.25
C LYS A 4 -27.90 3.71 -13.63
N ALA A 5 -28.58 4.36 -14.57
CA ALA A 5 -28.65 3.91 -15.95
C ALA A 5 -27.28 3.93 -16.65
N GLN A 6 -26.42 4.92 -16.34
CA GLN A 6 -25.05 4.95 -16.87
C GLN A 6 -24.16 3.83 -16.32
N ILE A 7 -24.39 3.35 -15.09
CA ILE A 7 -23.68 2.19 -14.54
C ILE A 7 -24.16 0.89 -15.21
N GLN A 8 -25.47 0.75 -15.38
CA GLN A 8 -26.08 -0.49 -15.90
C GLN A 8 -25.84 -0.72 -17.39
N ILE A 9 -25.58 0.32 -18.18
CA ILE A 9 -25.37 0.16 -19.64
C ILE A 9 -24.03 -0.50 -19.98
N GLY A 10 -23.00 -0.33 -19.14
CA GLY A 10 -21.64 -0.76 -19.45
C GLY A 10 -21.08 -0.03 -20.69
N ILE A 11 -20.72 -0.77 -21.74
CA ILE A 11 -20.34 -0.15 -23.01
C ILE A 11 -21.60 0.46 -23.64
N PRO A 12 -21.62 1.78 -23.95
CA PRO A 12 -22.79 2.42 -24.55
C PRO A 12 -23.25 1.74 -25.84
N ASN A 13 -24.52 1.90 -26.21
CA ASN A 13 -25.05 1.34 -27.46
C ASN A 13 -24.62 2.13 -28.72
N GLU A 14 -24.19 3.38 -28.53
CA GLU A 14 -23.72 4.27 -29.60
C GLU A 14 -22.32 4.79 -29.27
N LEU A 15 -21.51 5.06 -30.29
CA LEU A 15 -20.16 5.57 -30.11
C LEU A 15 -20.21 6.97 -29.47
N PRO A 16 -19.81 7.15 -28.19
CA PRO A 16 -19.90 8.45 -27.54
C PRO A 16 -18.93 9.44 -28.19
N PRO A 17 -19.15 10.76 -28.07
CA PRO A 17 -18.21 11.75 -28.60
C PRO A 17 -16.81 11.57 -28.00
N LYS A 18 -15.78 11.93 -28.79
CA LYS A 18 -14.39 11.88 -28.34
C LYS A 18 -14.21 12.77 -27.09
N LYS A 19 -13.45 12.30 -26.11
CA LYS A 19 -13.09 13.07 -24.92
C LYS A 19 -11.61 13.39 -24.93
N GLU A 20 -11.29 14.58 -24.42
CA GLU A 20 -9.93 15.03 -24.20
C GLU A 20 -9.61 14.98 -22.70
N ARG A 21 -8.31 14.88 -22.39
CA ARG A 21 -7.82 14.88 -21.01
C ARG A 21 -8.03 16.25 -20.34
N SER A 22 -8.35 16.23 -19.06
CA SER A 22 -8.58 17.45 -18.28
C SER A 22 -7.28 17.99 -17.72
N SER A 23 -6.94 19.24 -18.03
CA SER A 23 -5.78 19.92 -17.42
C SER A 23 -5.95 20.20 -15.92
N ALA A 24 -7.14 19.95 -15.35
CA ALA A 24 -7.44 20.20 -13.93
C ALA A 24 -6.97 19.08 -13.00
N VAL A 25 -6.55 17.92 -13.53
CA VAL A 25 -6.09 16.79 -12.73
C VAL A 25 -4.67 16.38 -13.11
N SER A 26 -3.99 15.71 -12.17
CA SER A 26 -2.67 15.15 -12.40
C SER A 26 -2.74 13.97 -13.38
N HIS A 27 -1.76 13.89 -14.29
CA HIS A 27 -1.68 12.84 -15.30
C HIS A 27 -0.44 11.97 -15.14
N ALA A 28 -0.59 10.69 -15.46
CA ALA A 28 0.54 9.77 -15.46
C ALA A 28 1.59 10.19 -16.51
N PRO A 29 2.88 10.02 -16.23
CA PRO A 29 3.92 10.26 -17.22
C PRO A 29 3.81 9.29 -18.39
N ASN A 30 4.31 9.71 -19.56
CA ASN A 30 4.37 8.85 -20.74
C ASN A 30 5.19 7.60 -20.46
N ARG A 31 4.70 6.43 -20.89
CA ARG A 31 5.34 5.12 -20.65
C ARG A 31 6.37 4.78 -21.72
N LYS A 32 7.31 3.90 -21.35
CA LYS A 32 8.37 3.41 -22.23
C LYS A 32 7.77 2.80 -23.51
N GLN A 33 8.23 3.28 -24.66
CA GLN A 33 7.83 2.78 -25.97
C GLN A 33 8.62 1.51 -26.31
N ILE A 34 8.22 0.36 -25.74
CA ILE A 34 8.95 -0.91 -25.86
C ILE A 34 8.41 -1.85 -26.95
N LEU A 35 7.17 -1.64 -27.41
CA LEU A 35 6.51 -2.55 -28.35
C LEU A 35 7.10 -2.49 -29.76
N SER A 36 7.29 -3.65 -30.38
CA SER A 36 7.55 -3.79 -31.82
C SER A 36 6.35 -3.32 -32.66
N LYS A 37 6.51 -3.25 -33.98
CA LYS A 37 5.39 -2.91 -34.89
C LYS A 37 4.26 -3.93 -34.79
N GLU A 38 4.58 -5.21 -34.81
CA GLU A 38 3.62 -6.33 -34.72
C GLU A 38 2.92 -6.32 -33.36
N GLU A 39 3.65 -5.99 -32.30
CA GLU A 39 3.12 -5.87 -30.95
C GLU A 39 2.22 -4.64 -30.79
N LYS A 40 2.54 -3.51 -31.43
CA LYS A 40 1.63 -2.35 -31.49
C LYS A 40 0.33 -2.73 -32.19
N GLN A 41 0.39 -3.43 -33.32
CA GLN A 41 -0.81 -3.94 -34.00
C GLN A 41 -1.60 -4.93 -33.13
N LEU A 42 -0.92 -5.75 -32.32
CA LEU A 42 -1.56 -6.64 -31.36
C LEU A 42 -2.22 -5.87 -30.21
N ALA A 43 -1.58 -4.83 -29.66
CA ALA A 43 -2.17 -3.97 -28.63
C ALA A 43 -3.47 -3.32 -29.11
N ILE A 44 -3.50 -2.84 -30.36
CA ILE A 44 -4.73 -2.29 -30.96
C ILE A 44 -5.80 -3.35 -31.13
N ARG A 45 -5.46 -4.56 -31.62
CA ARG A 45 -6.41 -5.68 -31.69
C ARG A 45 -6.97 -6.04 -30.32
N ASN A 46 -6.12 -6.09 -29.30
CA ASN A 46 -6.53 -6.37 -27.92
C ASN A 46 -7.43 -5.26 -27.35
N ALA A 47 -7.19 -4.00 -27.68
CA ALA A 47 -8.05 -2.89 -27.26
C ALA A 47 -9.41 -2.90 -27.97
N LEU A 48 -9.45 -3.24 -29.26
CA LEU A 48 -10.69 -3.27 -30.06
C LEU A 48 -11.65 -4.40 -29.66
N ARG A 49 -11.19 -5.44 -28.95
CA ARG A 49 -12.02 -6.58 -28.54
C ARG A 49 -13.22 -6.20 -27.66
N TYR A 50 -13.17 -5.03 -27.02
CA TYR A 50 -14.24 -4.52 -26.16
C TYR A 50 -15.39 -3.86 -26.93
N PHE A 51 -15.25 -3.65 -28.24
CA PHE A 51 -16.16 -2.80 -29.01
C PHE A 51 -16.73 -3.49 -30.25
N PRO A 52 -17.95 -3.13 -30.69
CA PRO A 52 -18.52 -3.60 -31.95
C PRO A 52 -17.63 -3.27 -33.16
N ALA A 53 -17.66 -4.15 -34.17
CA ALA A 53 -16.83 -4.03 -35.37
C ALA A 53 -17.03 -2.70 -36.11
N ASP A 54 -18.25 -2.16 -36.12
CA ASP A 54 -18.59 -0.89 -36.79
C ASP A 54 -17.81 0.32 -36.23
N TRP A 55 -17.31 0.22 -34.99
CA TRP A 55 -16.52 1.29 -34.36
C TRP A 55 -15.02 1.15 -34.60
N HIS A 56 -14.57 -0.02 -35.09
CA HIS A 56 -13.14 -0.33 -35.17
C HIS A 56 -12.38 0.62 -36.06
N TYR A 57 -12.98 1.13 -37.14
CA TYR A 57 -12.33 2.11 -38.01
C TYR A 57 -11.92 3.40 -37.27
N VAL A 58 -12.83 3.94 -36.46
CA VAL A 58 -12.59 5.15 -35.67
C VAL A 58 -11.66 4.85 -34.50
N LEU A 59 -11.97 3.79 -33.74
CA LEU A 59 -11.26 3.46 -32.51
C LEU A 59 -9.83 2.95 -32.76
N ALA A 60 -9.55 2.26 -33.87
CA ALA A 60 -8.20 1.80 -34.19
C ALA A 60 -7.23 2.99 -34.32
N THR A 61 -7.67 4.05 -35.00
CA THR A 61 -6.88 5.28 -35.19
C THR A 61 -6.69 6.01 -33.86
N GLU A 62 -7.75 6.13 -33.06
CA GLU A 62 -7.70 6.78 -31.75
C GLU A 62 -6.78 6.04 -30.77
N PHE A 63 -6.92 4.72 -30.67
CA PHE A 63 -6.09 3.90 -29.80
C PHE A 63 -4.63 3.85 -30.26
N ALA A 64 -4.37 3.90 -31.58
CA ALA A 64 -3.00 4.03 -32.09
C ALA A 64 -2.37 5.36 -31.66
N ASN A 65 -3.14 6.45 -31.68
CA ASN A 65 -2.69 7.75 -31.20
C ASN A 65 -2.44 7.76 -29.68
N GLU A 66 -3.34 7.17 -28.88
CA GLU A 66 -3.11 7.02 -27.43
C GLU A 66 -1.83 6.21 -27.15
N LEU A 67 -1.67 5.06 -27.81
CA LEU A 67 -0.49 4.20 -27.64
C LEU A 67 0.80 4.93 -28.04
N GLN A 68 0.79 5.70 -29.12
CA GLN A 68 1.95 6.48 -29.55
C GLN A 68 2.27 7.63 -28.58
N THR A 69 1.24 8.31 -28.08
CA THR A 69 1.43 9.51 -27.25
C THR A 69 1.78 9.15 -25.80
N TYR A 70 1.11 8.16 -25.23
CA TYR A 70 1.17 7.84 -23.80
C TYR A 70 1.89 6.53 -23.51
N GLY A 71 2.13 5.70 -24.53
CA GLY A 71 2.63 4.34 -24.36
C GLY A 71 1.58 3.37 -23.84
N ARG A 72 0.31 3.80 -23.76
CA ARG A 72 -0.84 3.07 -23.22
C ARG A 72 -2.12 3.46 -23.94
N ILE A 73 -3.12 2.57 -23.90
CA ILE A 73 -4.47 2.79 -24.43
C ILE A 73 -5.42 2.83 -23.24
N TYR A 74 -5.80 4.03 -22.81
CA TYR A 74 -6.70 4.26 -21.68
C TYR A 74 -8.16 4.31 -22.09
N MET A 75 -8.42 4.55 -23.39
CA MET A 75 -9.75 4.67 -23.97
C MET A 75 -10.52 5.86 -23.40
N TYR A 76 -9.91 7.06 -23.39
CA TYR A 76 -10.46 8.24 -22.69
C TYR A 76 -11.87 8.62 -23.14
N ARG A 77 -12.23 8.34 -24.40
CA ARG A 77 -13.58 8.49 -24.94
C ARG A 77 -14.66 7.86 -24.05
N PHE A 78 -14.35 6.77 -23.37
CA PHE A 78 -15.28 5.99 -22.56
C PHE A 78 -15.23 6.32 -21.07
N GLN A 79 -14.46 7.33 -20.65
CA GLN A 79 -14.56 7.83 -19.28
C GLN A 79 -16.01 8.25 -19.00
N PRO A 80 -16.65 7.89 -17.88
CA PRO A 80 -18.02 8.31 -17.58
C PRO A 80 -18.14 9.84 -17.42
N SER A 81 -19.37 10.37 -17.54
CA SER A 81 -19.66 11.79 -17.31
C SER A 81 -20.15 12.12 -15.90
N TYR A 82 -20.47 11.11 -15.08
CA TYR A 82 -20.82 11.34 -13.68
C TYR A 82 -19.56 11.50 -12.83
N ASP A 83 -19.70 12.22 -11.71
CA ASP A 83 -18.63 12.35 -10.74
C ASP A 83 -18.33 10.99 -10.09
N ILE A 84 -17.05 10.63 -10.05
CA ILE A 84 -16.57 9.39 -9.43
C ILE A 84 -16.16 9.72 -8.00
N TYR A 85 -16.91 9.19 -7.04
CA TYR A 85 -16.61 9.25 -5.60
C TYR A 85 -17.37 8.16 -4.86
N ALA A 86 -16.98 7.88 -3.61
CA ALA A 86 -17.69 6.94 -2.76
C ALA A 86 -19.05 7.50 -2.29
N ARG A 87 -20.12 7.12 -2.99
CA ARG A 87 -21.51 7.45 -2.62
C ARG A 87 -22.02 6.56 -1.47
N PRO A 88 -23.09 6.98 -0.75
CA PRO A 88 -23.85 6.06 0.10
C PRO A 88 -24.25 4.79 -0.66
N ILE A 89 -24.19 3.63 0.00
CA ILE A 89 -24.39 2.33 -0.64
C ILE A 89 -25.75 2.19 -1.35
N SER A 90 -26.79 2.88 -0.88
CA SER A 90 -28.14 2.90 -1.46
C SER A 90 -28.21 3.56 -2.85
N ASP A 91 -27.19 4.34 -3.23
CA ASP A 91 -27.17 5.07 -4.49
C ASP A 91 -26.76 4.18 -5.66
N TYR A 92 -26.11 3.04 -5.39
CA TYR A 92 -25.65 2.12 -6.43
C TYR A 92 -26.79 1.22 -6.94
N PRO A 93 -26.88 0.97 -8.27
CA PRO A 93 -27.95 0.16 -8.85
C PRO A 93 -27.65 -1.35 -8.80
N ALA A 94 -27.10 -1.83 -7.68
CA ALA A 94 -26.78 -3.25 -7.52
C ALA A 94 -27.96 -4.05 -6.96
N LYS A 95 -28.05 -5.33 -7.31
CA LYS A 95 -29.04 -6.26 -6.75
C LYS A 95 -28.68 -6.72 -5.33
N THR A 96 -27.41 -6.61 -4.93
CA THR A 96 -26.91 -7.08 -3.64
C THR A 96 -26.06 -5.99 -2.96
N SER A 97 -26.11 -5.92 -1.63
CA SER A 97 -25.29 -5.01 -0.83
C SER A 97 -23.80 -5.28 -1.00
N HIS A 98 -23.43 -6.54 -1.19
CA HIS A 98 -22.06 -6.96 -1.44
C HIS A 98 -21.50 -6.35 -2.74
N ALA A 99 -22.25 -6.40 -3.84
CA ALA A 99 -21.83 -5.82 -5.10
C ALA A 99 -21.82 -4.28 -5.06
N ALA A 100 -22.82 -3.66 -4.40
CA ALA A 100 -22.83 -2.22 -4.15
C ALA A 100 -21.61 -1.74 -3.36
N SER A 101 -21.18 -2.52 -2.35
CA SER A 101 -19.99 -2.24 -1.56
C SER A 101 -18.72 -2.24 -2.41
N ILE A 102 -18.61 -3.18 -3.35
CA ILE A 102 -17.46 -3.24 -4.26
C ILE A 102 -17.46 -2.06 -5.24
N MET A 103 -18.63 -1.68 -5.78
CA MET A 103 -18.75 -0.47 -6.59
C MET A 103 -18.32 0.79 -5.84
N LEU A 104 -18.74 0.91 -4.58
CA LEU A 104 -18.35 2.01 -3.69
C LEU A 104 -16.84 2.09 -3.56
N MET A 105 -16.20 0.95 -3.30
CA MET A 105 -14.75 0.89 -3.15
C MET A 105 -13.99 1.15 -4.44
N ILE A 106 -14.48 0.66 -5.59
CA ILE A 106 -13.90 0.97 -6.90
C ILE A 106 -13.96 2.49 -7.17
N GLN A 107 -15.12 3.12 -6.93
CA GLN A 107 -15.25 4.57 -7.12
C GLN A 107 -14.42 5.36 -6.11
N ASN A 108 -14.28 4.89 -4.87
CA ASN A 108 -13.36 5.51 -3.91
C ASN A 108 -11.90 5.52 -4.42
N ASN A 109 -11.44 4.39 -4.97
CA ASN A 109 -10.08 4.28 -5.50
C ASN A 109 -9.82 5.16 -6.73
N LEU A 110 -10.87 5.60 -7.42
CA LEU A 110 -10.82 6.44 -8.62
C LEU A 110 -11.30 7.88 -8.37
N ASP A 111 -11.68 8.20 -7.13
CA ASP A 111 -12.10 9.54 -6.73
C ASP A 111 -10.94 10.52 -6.99
N PRO A 112 -11.14 11.64 -7.70
CA PRO A 112 -10.09 12.63 -7.93
C PRO A 112 -9.45 13.19 -6.66
N ALA A 113 -10.13 13.15 -5.51
CA ALA A 113 -9.56 13.52 -4.22
C ALA A 113 -8.62 12.44 -3.64
N VAL A 114 -8.78 11.18 -4.06
CA VAL A 114 -8.07 10.01 -3.55
C VAL A 114 -6.96 9.56 -4.51
N ALA A 115 -7.28 9.42 -5.80
CA ALA A 115 -6.42 8.85 -6.83
C ALA A 115 -5.31 9.82 -7.27
N GLN A 116 -4.11 9.28 -7.50
CA GLN A 116 -2.97 10.05 -7.98
C GLN A 116 -3.14 10.54 -9.42
N HIS A 117 -3.64 9.67 -10.32
CA HIS A 117 -3.93 10.00 -11.72
C HIS A 117 -5.30 9.40 -12.11
N PRO A 118 -6.41 10.06 -11.73
CA PRO A 118 -7.76 9.49 -11.84
C PRO A 118 -8.16 9.17 -13.29
N GLN A 119 -7.76 9.99 -14.28
CA GLN A 119 -8.09 9.77 -15.69
C GLN A 119 -7.34 8.57 -16.32
N GLU A 120 -6.20 8.18 -15.75
CA GLU A 120 -5.43 6.99 -16.13
C GLU A 120 -5.72 5.78 -15.24
N LEU A 121 -6.76 5.87 -14.38
CA LEU A 121 -7.20 4.83 -13.46
C LEU A 121 -6.13 4.39 -12.45
N ILE A 122 -5.17 5.27 -12.12
CA ILE A 122 -4.07 5.00 -11.19
C ILE A 122 -4.36 5.65 -9.83
N THR A 123 -4.45 4.82 -8.79
CA THR A 123 -4.72 5.28 -7.43
C THR A 123 -3.46 5.79 -6.75
N TYR A 124 -2.34 5.05 -6.78
CA TYR A 124 -1.08 5.47 -6.15
C TYR A 124 0.14 4.68 -6.64
N GLY A 125 1.33 5.01 -6.14
CA GLY A 125 2.59 4.34 -6.45
C GLY A 125 3.14 4.64 -7.85
N GLY A 126 2.59 5.66 -8.52
CA GLY A 126 2.95 6.08 -9.88
C GLY A 126 2.30 5.24 -10.99
N ASN A 127 1.98 3.97 -10.74
CA ASN A 127 1.39 3.06 -11.73
C ASN A 127 0.44 1.99 -11.13
N GLY A 128 0.15 2.03 -9.83
CA GLY A 128 -0.81 1.15 -9.19
C GLY A 128 -2.23 1.46 -9.67
N ALA A 129 -2.74 0.65 -10.60
CA ALA A 129 -3.98 0.89 -11.31
C ALA A 129 -5.15 0.05 -10.78
N VAL A 130 -6.36 0.62 -10.90
CA VAL A 130 -7.63 -0.06 -10.65
C VAL A 130 -8.00 -0.92 -11.86
N PHE A 131 -7.90 -0.33 -13.05
CA PHE A 131 -8.13 -0.97 -14.35
C PHE A 131 -7.14 -0.44 -15.39
N GLN A 132 -6.94 -1.17 -16.48
CA GLN A 132 -6.03 -0.76 -17.56
C GLN A 132 -6.62 0.34 -18.43
N ASN A 133 -7.95 0.36 -18.56
CA ASN A 133 -8.68 1.28 -19.43
C ASN A 133 -10.14 1.45 -18.97
N TRP A 134 -10.80 2.47 -19.52
CA TRP A 134 -12.17 2.82 -19.14
C TRP A 134 -13.23 1.79 -19.58
N ALA A 135 -12.99 0.98 -20.62
CA ALA A 135 -13.92 -0.10 -20.99
C ALA A 135 -14.02 -1.17 -19.90
N GLN A 136 -12.89 -1.53 -19.28
CA GLN A 136 -12.85 -2.47 -18.16
C GLN A 136 -13.62 -1.95 -16.94
N TYR A 137 -13.49 -0.65 -16.64
CA TYR A 137 -14.29 -0.01 -15.59
C TYR A 137 -15.79 -0.12 -15.89
N LEU A 138 -16.23 0.29 -17.08
CA LEU A 138 -17.64 0.28 -17.46
C LEU A 138 -18.26 -1.12 -17.37
N LEU A 139 -17.59 -2.13 -17.93
CA LEU A 139 -18.06 -3.52 -17.87
C LEU A 139 -18.07 -4.07 -16.44
N THR A 140 -17.08 -3.74 -15.62
CA THR A 140 -17.06 -4.18 -14.22
C THR A 140 -18.23 -3.59 -13.44
N MET A 141 -18.48 -2.29 -13.60
CA MET A 141 -19.62 -1.62 -12.95
C MET A 141 -20.96 -2.18 -13.44
N GLN A 142 -21.08 -2.48 -14.74
CA GLN A 142 -22.25 -3.17 -15.29
C GLN A 142 -22.46 -4.54 -14.62
N TYR A 143 -21.45 -5.41 -14.63
CA TYR A 143 -21.57 -6.75 -14.06
C TYR A 143 -21.90 -6.73 -12.57
N LEU A 144 -21.29 -5.83 -11.80
CA LEU A 144 -21.62 -5.65 -10.38
C LEU A 144 -23.07 -5.17 -10.19
N SER A 145 -23.65 -4.44 -11.15
CA SER A 145 -25.03 -3.96 -11.04
C SER A 145 -26.06 -5.07 -11.27
N GLU A 146 -25.69 -6.06 -12.07
CA GLU A 146 -26.57 -7.13 -12.53
C GLU A 146 -26.41 -8.44 -11.75
N MET A 147 -25.26 -8.66 -11.11
CA MET A 147 -24.94 -9.93 -10.47
C MET A 147 -25.85 -10.28 -9.28
N THR A 148 -26.01 -11.57 -9.04
CA THR A 148 -26.69 -12.10 -7.85
C THR A 148 -25.70 -12.58 -6.80
N ASP A 149 -26.18 -12.97 -5.61
CA ASP A 149 -25.36 -13.59 -4.56
C ASP A 149 -24.89 -15.02 -4.91
N GLU A 150 -25.29 -15.57 -6.05
CA GLU A 150 -24.88 -16.90 -6.53
C GLU A 150 -23.98 -16.80 -7.77
N GLN A 151 -23.36 -15.65 -7.96
CA GLN A 151 -22.38 -15.41 -9.01
C GLN A 151 -21.08 -14.84 -8.42
N THR A 152 -20.00 -15.07 -9.16
CA THR A 152 -18.68 -14.50 -8.90
C THR A 152 -18.17 -13.86 -10.18
N LEU A 153 -17.80 -12.58 -10.10
CA LEU A 153 -17.11 -11.87 -11.16
C LEU A 153 -15.62 -12.17 -11.12
N HIS A 154 -15.07 -12.62 -12.24
CA HIS A 154 -13.66 -12.89 -12.37
C HIS A 154 -12.94 -11.69 -13.02
N ILE A 155 -11.97 -11.11 -12.31
CA ILE A 155 -11.14 -10.00 -12.80
C ILE A 155 -9.72 -10.49 -13.11
N TYR A 156 -9.36 -10.43 -14.40
CA TYR A 156 -8.06 -10.82 -14.94
C TYR A 156 -7.23 -9.57 -15.20
N SER A 157 -6.44 -9.15 -14.22
CA SER A 157 -5.61 -7.95 -14.27
C SER A 157 -6.39 -6.71 -14.77
N GLY A 158 -7.53 -6.44 -14.16
CA GLY A 158 -8.46 -5.38 -14.55
C GLY A 158 -9.51 -5.81 -15.58
N HIS A 159 -9.25 -6.79 -16.44
CA HIS A 159 -10.27 -7.25 -17.39
C HIS A 159 -11.39 -8.03 -16.67
N PRO A 160 -12.66 -7.58 -16.73
CA PRO A 160 -13.77 -8.39 -16.25
C PRO A 160 -14.05 -9.51 -17.23
N MET A 161 -13.64 -10.74 -16.88
CA MET A 161 -13.85 -11.93 -17.70
C MET A 161 -15.34 -12.28 -17.81
N GLY A 162 -16.10 -12.03 -16.74
CA GLY A 162 -17.54 -12.22 -16.69
C GLY A 162 -18.03 -12.78 -15.36
N LEU A 163 -19.35 -12.92 -15.26
CA LEU A 163 -20.05 -13.51 -14.13
C LEU A 163 -20.17 -15.03 -14.31
N PHE A 164 -19.58 -15.78 -13.39
CA PHE A 164 -19.66 -17.24 -13.37
C PHE A 164 -20.61 -17.68 -12.24
N PRO A 165 -21.45 -18.71 -12.44
CA PRO A 165 -22.24 -19.30 -11.36
C PRO A 165 -21.35 -19.77 -10.20
N SER A 166 -21.78 -19.51 -8.96
CA SER A 166 -21.09 -19.89 -7.74
C SER A 166 -22.09 -20.19 -6.60
N SER A 167 -21.90 -19.63 -5.41
CA SER A 167 -22.77 -19.84 -4.25
C SER A 167 -22.76 -18.62 -3.33
N LYS A 168 -23.74 -18.51 -2.44
CA LYS A 168 -23.82 -17.43 -1.43
C LYS A 168 -22.60 -17.35 -0.51
N GLU A 169 -21.89 -18.47 -0.34
CA GLU A 169 -20.65 -18.57 0.45
C GLU A 169 -19.41 -18.08 -0.31
N ALA A 170 -19.46 -18.10 -1.65
CA ALA A 170 -18.33 -17.70 -2.47
C ALA A 170 -18.10 -16.18 -2.42
N PRO A 171 -16.91 -15.69 -2.80
CA PRO A 171 -16.69 -14.27 -3.00
C PRO A 171 -17.52 -13.79 -4.19
N ARG A 172 -18.02 -12.55 -4.15
CA ARG A 172 -18.65 -11.88 -5.28
C ARG A 172 -17.65 -11.51 -6.36
N VAL A 173 -16.39 -11.27 -5.99
CA VAL A 173 -15.32 -10.95 -6.95
C VAL A 173 -14.04 -11.70 -6.58
N VAL A 174 -13.37 -12.25 -7.60
CA VAL A 174 -11.99 -12.77 -7.49
C VAL A 174 -11.10 -11.94 -8.40
N VAL A 175 -10.08 -11.31 -7.82
CA VAL A 175 -9.17 -10.42 -8.54
C VAL A 175 -7.77 -11.00 -8.62
N THR A 176 -7.22 -11.02 -9.83
CA THR A 176 -5.78 -11.23 -10.03
C THR A 176 -5.21 -9.96 -10.67
N ASN A 177 -4.03 -9.50 -10.25
CA ASN A 177 -3.34 -8.39 -10.90
C ASN A 177 -1.86 -8.72 -11.10
N GLY A 178 -1.41 -8.73 -12.35
CA GLY A 178 0.01 -8.86 -12.63
C GLY A 178 0.55 -10.29 -12.53
N MET A 179 -0.31 -11.30 -12.43
CA MET A 179 0.11 -12.70 -12.35
C MET A 179 0.82 -13.11 -13.64
N MET A 180 2.08 -13.50 -13.51
CA MET A 180 2.94 -13.90 -14.62
C MET A 180 3.55 -15.27 -14.35
N ILE A 181 3.91 -15.98 -15.42
CA ILE A 181 4.85 -17.09 -15.30
C ILE A 181 6.19 -16.51 -14.82
N PRO A 182 6.85 -17.07 -13.77
CA PRO A 182 7.96 -16.41 -13.10
C PRO A 182 9.09 -15.91 -14.02
N ASN A 183 9.48 -16.71 -15.02
CA ASN A 183 10.54 -16.36 -15.98
C ASN A 183 10.21 -15.19 -16.92
N TYR A 184 8.95 -14.72 -16.91
CA TYR A 184 8.43 -13.61 -17.71
C TYR A 184 7.89 -12.47 -16.82
N SER A 185 8.43 -12.35 -15.60
CA SER A 185 8.02 -11.32 -14.64
C SER A 185 9.08 -10.26 -14.40
N LYS A 186 9.91 -9.92 -15.40
CA LYS A 186 10.88 -8.83 -15.28
C LYS A 186 10.22 -7.47 -15.51
N GLN A 187 10.89 -6.38 -15.14
CA GLN A 187 10.36 -5.02 -15.31
C GLN A 187 9.99 -4.67 -16.77
N ASP A 188 10.80 -5.09 -17.75
CA ASP A 188 10.49 -4.86 -19.17
C ASP A 188 9.34 -5.75 -19.68
N ASP A 189 9.15 -6.94 -19.09
CA ASP A 189 7.96 -7.76 -19.37
C ASP A 189 6.70 -7.04 -18.91
N TRP A 190 6.73 -6.45 -17.71
CA TRP A 190 5.64 -5.59 -17.21
C TRP A 190 5.29 -4.48 -18.20
N GLU A 191 6.27 -3.68 -18.61
CA GLU A 191 6.05 -2.54 -19.51
C GLU A 191 5.44 -2.97 -20.85
N LYS A 192 5.91 -4.09 -21.40
CA LYS A 192 5.42 -4.67 -22.65
C LYS A 192 3.99 -5.21 -22.50
N TYR A 193 3.74 -6.10 -21.54
CA TYR A 193 2.47 -6.80 -21.44
C TYR A 193 1.33 -5.88 -20.93
N ASN A 194 1.66 -4.82 -20.19
CA ASN A 194 0.68 -3.79 -19.86
C ASN A 194 0.31 -2.94 -21.07
N ALA A 195 1.28 -2.56 -21.92
CA ALA A 195 1.00 -1.86 -23.18
C ALA A 195 0.16 -2.70 -24.15
N LEU A 196 0.35 -4.02 -24.15
CA LEU A 196 -0.46 -4.98 -24.92
C LEU A 196 -1.89 -5.14 -24.38
N GLY A 197 -2.22 -4.60 -23.22
CA GLY A 197 -3.55 -4.70 -22.62
C GLY A 197 -3.85 -6.06 -21.96
N VAL A 198 -2.82 -6.84 -21.59
CA VAL A 198 -2.99 -8.22 -21.08
C VAL A 198 -2.64 -8.38 -19.61
N THR A 199 -2.07 -7.37 -18.95
CA THR A 199 -1.79 -7.40 -17.51
C THR A 199 -1.76 -5.99 -16.92
N GLN A 200 -1.82 -5.86 -15.59
CA GLN A 200 -1.76 -4.57 -14.89
C GLN A 200 -1.04 -4.70 -13.54
N TYR A 201 -0.45 -3.61 -13.07
CA TYR A 201 0.17 -3.53 -11.76
C TYR A 201 -0.86 -2.99 -10.78
N GLY A 202 -1.37 -3.89 -9.93
CA GLY A 202 -2.49 -3.60 -9.05
C GLY A 202 -2.12 -2.96 -7.72
N GLN A 203 -0.88 -2.56 -7.48
CA GLN A 203 -0.56 -2.10 -6.12
C GLN A 203 -0.57 -3.26 -5.12
N MET A 204 -0.99 -2.90 -3.92
CA MET A 204 -1.66 -3.71 -2.93
C MET A 204 -3.14 -3.36 -3.00
N THR A 205 -3.50 -2.12 -2.69
CA THR A 205 -4.92 -1.74 -2.49
C THR A 205 -5.56 -1.00 -3.65
N ALA A 206 -4.79 -0.66 -4.70
CA ALA A 206 -5.28 -0.02 -5.92
C ALA A 206 -6.17 -0.96 -6.73
N GLY A 207 -5.62 -2.10 -7.15
CA GLY A 207 -6.30 -3.10 -7.95
C GLY A 207 -7.20 -4.05 -7.15
N SER A 208 -7.16 -4.01 -5.82
CA SER A 208 -8.04 -4.80 -4.93
C SER A 208 -9.18 -3.99 -4.33
N TYR A 209 -9.29 -2.71 -4.70
CA TYR A 209 -10.40 -1.84 -4.31
C TYR A 209 -10.47 -1.66 -2.79
N MET A 210 -9.34 -1.38 -2.14
CA MET A 210 -9.30 -1.20 -0.67
C MET A 210 -8.40 -0.04 -0.22
N TYR A 211 -8.15 0.93 -1.10
CA TYR A 211 -7.38 2.12 -0.75
C TYR A 211 -8.30 3.12 -0.05
N ILE A 212 -7.84 3.76 1.04
CA ILE A 212 -8.67 4.64 1.89
C ILE A 212 -8.03 6.01 2.09
N GLY A 213 -7.28 6.44 1.09
CA GLY A 213 -6.43 7.61 1.20
C GLY A 213 -5.21 7.37 2.08
N PRO A 214 -4.54 8.45 2.49
CA PRO A 214 -3.17 8.34 2.97
C PRO A 214 -3.07 8.09 4.50
N GLN A 215 -4.21 8.04 5.20
CA GLN A 215 -4.28 7.70 6.63
C GLN A 215 -3.64 6.34 6.98
N GLY A 216 -3.71 5.36 6.06
CA GLY A 216 -3.10 4.05 6.27
C GLY A 216 -1.58 4.12 6.37
N ILE A 217 -0.97 4.98 5.56
CA ILE A 217 0.48 5.18 5.60
C ILE A 217 0.85 6.03 6.81
N VAL A 218 0.09 7.08 7.14
CA VAL A 218 0.35 7.88 8.37
C VAL A 218 0.34 7.00 9.61
N HIS A 219 -0.63 6.10 9.75
CA HIS A 219 -0.69 5.13 10.85
C HIS A 219 0.55 4.21 10.86
N GLY A 220 0.80 3.50 9.77
CA GLY A 220 1.92 2.56 9.67
C GLY A 220 3.28 3.23 9.94
N THR A 221 3.48 4.45 9.45
CA THR A 221 4.70 5.23 9.70
C THR A 221 4.78 5.73 11.13
N ALA A 222 3.69 6.17 11.75
CA ALA A 222 3.70 6.57 13.16
C ALA A 222 4.08 5.38 14.04
N ILE A 223 3.50 4.20 13.81
CA ILE A 223 3.83 2.96 14.52
C ILE A 223 5.31 2.60 14.32
N THR A 224 5.82 2.70 13.10
CA THR A 224 7.22 2.39 12.78
C THR A 224 8.18 3.32 13.52
N VAL A 225 7.97 4.64 13.42
CA VAL A 225 8.83 5.66 14.05
C VAL A 225 8.77 5.57 15.58
N MET A 226 7.58 5.38 16.16
CA MET A 226 7.44 5.19 17.62
C MET A 226 8.22 3.96 18.11
N ASN A 227 8.13 2.84 17.39
CA ASN A 227 8.84 1.62 17.79
C ASN A 227 10.34 1.70 17.51
N ALA A 228 10.77 2.38 16.43
CA ALA A 228 12.17 2.66 16.16
C ALA A 228 12.79 3.50 17.30
N PHE A 229 12.11 4.54 17.78
CA PHE A 229 12.57 5.31 18.93
C PHE A 229 12.68 4.46 20.20
N ARG A 230 11.71 3.57 20.48
CA ARG A 230 11.80 2.66 21.65
C ARG A 230 12.99 1.71 21.59
N LYS A 231 13.47 1.35 20.40
CA LYS A 231 14.65 0.49 20.25
C LYS A 231 15.95 1.23 20.56
N VAL A 232 16.03 2.52 20.22
CA VAL A 232 17.29 3.28 20.28
C VAL A 232 17.39 4.21 21.49
N LEU A 233 16.25 4.61 22.06
CA LEU A 233 16.19 5.45 23.25
C LEU A 233 16.15 4.61 24.52
N LYS A 234 16.60 5.19 25.64
CA LYS A 234 16.42 4.59 26.95
C LYS A 234 14.95 4.65 27.39
N ALA A 235 14.55 3.78 28.31
CA ALA A 235 13.16 3.68 28.76
C ALA A 235 12.59 4.97 29.39
N ASP A 236 13.45 5.84 29.92
CA ASP A 236 13.10 7.14 30.51
C ASP A 236 13.18 8.31 29.51
N GLU A 237 13.65 8.08 28.29
CA GLU A 237 13.70 9.08 27.23
C GLU A 237 12.43 9.07 26.37
N ASN A 238 12.15 10.21 25.73
CA ASN A 238 11.09 10.36 24.75
C ASN A 238 11.62 10.99 23.44
N PRO A 239 10.84 10.91 22.34
CA PRO A 239 11.27 11.41 21.03
C PRO A 239 11.37 12.94 20.90
N ASN A 240 10.91 13.72 21.89
CA ASN A 240 10.89 15.18 21.77
C ASN A 240 12.32 15.72 21.65
N GLY A 241 12.55 16.60 20.67
CA GLY A 241 13.89 17.11 20.36
C GLY A 241 14.83 16.11 19.67
N LYS A 242 14.39 14.88 19.41
CA LYS A 242 15.13 13.85 18.68
C LYS A 242 14.80 13.92 17.19
N ILE A 243 15.78 13.61 16.33
CA ILE A 243 15.68 13.80 14.88
C ILE A 243 15.38 12.48 14.16
N PHE A 244 14.36 12.52 13.31
CA PHE A 244 14.09 11.54 12.25
C PHE A 244 14.38 12.19 10.89
N LEU A 245 15.43 11.75 10.19
CA LEU A 245 15.77 12.20 8.84
C LEU A 245 15.26 11.19 7.80
N THR A 246 14.54 11.67 6.80
CA THR A 246 14.02 10.87 5.69
C THR A 246 13.88 11.68 4.39
N ALA A 247 13.37 11.05 3.33
CA ALA A 247 13.14 11.65 2.03
C ALA A 247 11.82 11.25 1.39
N GLY A 248 11.35 12.13 0.49
CA GLY A 248 10.17 11.96 -0.34
C GLY A 248 8.90 12.53 0.30
N LEU A 249 8.19 13.35 -0.46
CA LEU A 249 6.87 13.90 -0.13
C LEU A 249 5.81 13.54 -1.18
N GLY A 250 6.05 12.45 -1.91
CA GLY A 250 5.13 11.84 -2.87
C GLY A 250 3.89 11.23 -2.21
N GLY A 251 3.13 10.44 -2.97
CA GLY A 251 1.82 9.90 -2.54
C GLY A 251 1.81 9.27 -1.13
N MET A 252 2.71 8.31 -0.90
CA MET A 252 2.87 7.62 0.38
C MET A 252 3.88 8.31 1.31
N SER A 253 5.04 8.71 0.79
CA SER A 253 6.13 9.30 1.59
C SER A 253 5.81 10.67 2.19
N GLY A 254 4.82 11.39 1.62
CA GLY A 254 4.28 12.62 2.22
C GLY A 254 3.66 12.43 3.60
N ALA A 255 3.35 11.21 4.03
CA ALA A 255 2.83 10.91 5.37
C ALA A 255 3.90 10.95 6.47
N GLN A 256 5.19 10.87 6.13
CA GLN A 256 6.28 10.76 7.12
C GLN A 256 6.38 11.97 8.06
N PRO A 257 6.31 13.23 7.58
CA PRO A 257 6.19 14.42 8.43
C PRO A 257 5.09 14.33 9.49
N LYS A 258 3.86 14.01 9.04
CA LYS A 258 2.71 13.91 9.94
C LYS A 258 2.86 12.78 10.96
N ALA A 259 3.40 11.64 10.52
CA ALA A 259 3.70 10.52 11.38
C ALA A 259 4.76 10.85 12.44
N GLY A 260 5.79 11.62 12.08
CA GLY A 260 6.78 12.12 13.03
C GLY A 260 6.19 13.07 14.06
N ASN A 261 5.25 13.94 13.67
CA ASN A 261 4.50 14.79 14.61
C ASN A 261 3.68 13.94 15.61
N ILE A 262 3.02 12.88 15.14
CA ILE A 262 2.28 11.93 16.01
C ILE A 262 3.23 11.16 16.93
N ALA A 263 4.40 10.78 16.44
CA ALA A 263 5.45 10.13 17.22
C ALA A 263 6.15 11.08 18.21
N GLY A 264 6.03 12.39 18.02
CA GLY A 264 6.57 13.42 18.90
C GLY A 264 8.02 13.80 18.60
N CYS A 265 8.50 13.66 17.37
CA CYS A 265 9.89 13.98 17.02
C CYS A 265 10.03 15.20 16.10
N ILE A 266 11.28 15.61 15.86
CA ILE A 266 11.64 16.53 14.78
C ILE A 266 11.81 15.69 13.51
N THR A 267 10.96 15.92 12.52
CA THR A 267 11.13 15.30 11.20
C THR A 267 11.87 16.24 10.28
N ILE A 268 12.93 15.74 9.65
CA ILE A 268 13.58 16.39 8.51
C ILE A 268 13.24 15.55 7.28
N CYS A 269 12.52 16.12 6.32
CA CYS A 269 12.13 15.39 5.10
C CYS A 269 12.60 16.14 3.86
N ALA A 270 13.53 15.57 3.10
CA ALA A 270 13.98 16.18 1.86
C ALA A 270 13.09 15.79 0.67
N GLU A 271 12.78 16.76 -0.20
CA GLU A 271 12.01 16.57 -1.42
C GLU A 271 12.53 17.52 -2.52
N VAL A 272 12.92 16.96 -3.66
CA VAL A 272 13.45 17.75 -4.78
C VAL A 272 12.36 18.45 -5.58
N ASN A 273 11.12 17.94 -5.55
CA ASN A 273 9.99 18.51 -6.28
C ASN A 273 9.27 19.55 -5.40
N PRO A 274 9.42 20.86 -5.67
CA PRO A 274 8.78 21.91 -4.86
C PRO A 274 7.26 21.82 -4.85
N LEU A 275 6.64 21.29 -5.91
CA LEU A 275 5.18 21.13 -5.96
C LEU A 275 4.69 20.06 -4.98
N ALA A 276 5.45 18.97 -4.81
CA ALA A 276 5.12 17.93 -3.86
C ALA A 276 5.23 18.47 -2.42
N ALA A 277 6.33 19.17 -2.11
CA ALA A 277 6.54 19.79 -0.80
C ALA A 277 5.45 20.80 -0.44
N LYS A 278 5.14 21.74 -1.35
CA LYS A 278 4.07 22.74 -1.18
C LYS A 278 2.71 22.10 -0.94
N LYS A 279 2.36 21.08 -1.73
CA LYS A 279 1.11 20.33 -1.54
C LYS A 279 0.99 19.71 -0.14
N ARG A 280 2.08 19.17 0.43
CA ARG A 280 2.05 18.59 1.78
C ARG A 280 1.95 19.64 2.88
N HIS A 281 2.55 20.81 2.67
CA HIS A 281 2.38 21.93 3.57
C HIS A 281 0.95 22.47 3.55
N GLU A 282 0.35 22.66 2.37
CA GLU A 282 -1.06 23.09 2.23
C GLU A 282 -2.05 22.09 2.87
N GLN A 283 -1.70 20.81 2.92
CA GLN A 283 -2.48 19.77 3.60
C GLN A 283 -2.32 19.77 5.13
N GLY A 284 -1.41 20.59 5.68
CA GLY A 284 -1.06 20.59 7.11
C GLY A 284 -0.29 19.34 7.55
N TRP A 285 0.40 18.68 6.61
CA TRP A 285 1.20 17.49 6.88
C TRP A 285 2.66 17.83 7.15
N VAL A 286 3.12 18.93 6.56
CA VAL A 286 4.43 19.54 6.78
C VAL A 286 4.22 20.88 7.47
N ASP A 287 4.96 21.16 8.53
CA ASP A 287 4.82 22.40 9.30
C ASP A 287 5.59 23.56 8.65
N GLU A 288 6.81 23.32 8.15
CA GLU A 288 7.66 24.36 7.56
C GLU A 288 8.34 23.89 6.27
N LEU A 289 8.44 24.78 5.28
CA LEU A 289 9.20 24.59 4.04
C LEU A 289 10.50 25.39 4.11
N ILE A 290 11.62 24.76 3.72
CA ILE A 290 12.95 25.37 3.74
C ILE A 290 13.65 25.08 2.41
N GLU A 291 14.14 26.11 1.72
CA GLU A 291 14.81 26.00 0.41
C GLU A 291 16.34 26.12 0.51
N ASP A 292 16.84 26.65 1.62
CA ASP A 292 18.26 26.89 1.87
C ASP A 292 18.82 25.96 2.95
N ILE A 293 19.95 25.30 2.67
CA ILE A 293 20.52 24.29 3.57
C ILE A 293 21.09 24.89 4.86
N ASP A 294 21.64 26.11 4.80
CA ASP A 294 22.15 26.80 5.99
C ASP A 294 21.00 27.16 6.93
N SER A 295 19.88 27.61 6.37
CA SER A 295 18.63 27.86 7.10
C SER A 295 18.08 26.59 7.74
N LEU A 296 18.14 25.45 7.04
CA LEU A 296 17.73 24.14 7.60
C LEU A 296 18.57 23.81 8.83
N VAL A 297 19.89 23.91 8.75
CA VAL A 297 20.83 23.64 9.84
C VAL A 297 20.49 24.49 11.08
N ILE A 298 20.30 25.80 10.88
CA ILE A 298 19.95 26.73 11.96
C ILE A 298 18.61 26.34 12.59
N ARG A 299 17.58 26.10 11.76
CA ARG A 299 16.23 25.77 12.24
C ARG A 299 16.19 24.45 12.99
N THR A 300 16.91 23.44 12.53
CA THR A 300 17.05 22.13 13.21
C THR A 300 17.73 22.27 14.56
N LYS A 301 18.80 23.08 14.68
CA LYS A 301 19.46 23.35 15.96
C LYS A 301 18.51 24.03 16.95
N VAL A 302 17.69 24.98 16.48
CA VAL A 302 16.65 25.63 17.32
C VAL A 302 15.59 24.63 17.78
N ALA A 303 15.03 23.83 16.86
CA ALA A 303 14.02 22.81 17.17
C ALA A 303 14.52 21.84 18.27
N LYS A 304 15.77 21.37 18.11
CA LYS A 304 16.43 20.48 19.06
C LYS A 304 16.57 21.13 20.44
N SER A 305 17.03 22.38 20.51
CA SER A 305 17.23 23.08 21.79
C SER A 305 15.94 23.29 22.58
N LYS A 306 14.81 23.40 21.87
CA LYS A 306 13.48 23.63 22.46
C LYS A 306 12.66 22.36 22.63
N ASN A 307 13.20 21.19 22.28
CA ASN A 307 12.49 19.92 22.26
C ASN A 307 11.16 19.99 21.48
N GLU A 308 11.18 20.69 20.33
CA GLU A 308 9.99 20.87 19.50
C GLU A 308 9.52 19.56 18.87
N ILE A 309 8.22 19.49 18.59
CA ILE A 309 7.59 18.52 17.70
C ILE A 309 7.27 19.29 16.42
N VAL A 310 8.10 19.12 15.40
CA VAL A 310 7.99 19.90 14.16
C VAL A 310 8.52 19.11 12.98
N SER A 311 7.86 19.27 11.84
CA SER A 311 8.28 18.72 10.57
C SER A 311 8.82 19.81 9.63
N LEU A 312 10.09 19.69 9.28
CA LEU A 312 10.81 20.60 8.39
C LEU A 312 11.03 19.89 7.05
N ALA A 313 10.39 20.37 5.99
CA ALA A 313 10.63 19.88 4.65
C ALA A 313 11.70 20.70 3.95
N PHE A 314 12.78 20.06 3.54
CA PHE A 314 13.84 20.67 2.76
C PHE A 314 13.56 20.48 1.26
N ILE A 315 13.42 21.57 0.53
CA ILE A 315 13.24 21.56 -0.92
C ILE A 315 14.62 21.45 -1.57
N GLY A 316 15.08 20.21 -1.74
CA GLY A 316 16.43 19.88 -2.20
C GLY A 316 16.71 18.39 -2.10
N ASN A 317 17.96 17.98 -2.33
CA ASN A 317 18.32 16.57 -2.32
C ASN A 317 18.61 16.06 -0.89
N VAL A 318 18.17 14.83 -0.58
CA VAL A 318 18.42 14.21 0.73
C VAL A 318 19.91 13.97 0.98
N VAL A 319 20.69 13.70 -0.08
CA VAL A 319 22.13 13.49 0.02
C VAL A 319 22.82 14.72 0.60
N ASP A 320 22.43 15.92 0.15
CA ASP A 320 22.96 17.18 0.64
C ASP A 320 22.68 17.37 2.14
N VAL A 321 21.51 16.93 2.62
CA VAL A 321 21.15 16.99 4.05
C VAL A 321 21.99 16.03 4.87
N TRP A 322 22.17 14.78 4.41
CA TRP A 322 23.00 13.79 5.09
C TRP A 322 24.45 14.26 5.22
N GLU A 323 25.05 14.75 4.12
CA GLU A 323 26.41 15.27 4.10
C GLU A 323 26.54 16.50 4.99
N ARG A 324 25.67 17.49 4.84
CA ARG A 324 25.76 18.73 5.63
C ARG A 324 25.53 18.50 7.12
N PHE A 325 24.61 17.62 7.51
CA PHE A 325 24.39 17.30 8.92
C PHE A 325 25.58 16.56 9.54
N TYR A 326 26.33 15.79 8.74
CA TYR A 326 27.56 15.15 9.19
C TYR A 326 28.64 16.18 9.53
N GLU A 327 28.84 17.17 8.65
CA GLU A 327 29.80 18.27 8.80
C GLU A 327 29.47 19.15 10.02
N GLU A 328 28.19 19.49 10.18
CA GLU A 328 27.67 20.32 11.28
C GLU A 328 27.55 19.57 12.61
N GLN A 329 27.94 18.29 12.64
CA GLN A 329 27.86 17.40 13.80
C GLN A 329 26.44 17.31 14.40
N ILE A 330 25.41 17.39 13.55
CA ILE A 330 24.02 17.19 13.96
C ILE A 330 23.75 15.69 14.06
N PHE A 331 23.62 15.18 15.28
CA PHE A 331 23.30 13.78 15.52
C PHE A 331 21.87 13.44 15.10
N ILE A 332 21.75 12.53 14.13
CA ILE A 332 20.48 11.96 13.66
C ILE A 332 20.21 10.69 14.47
N HIS A 333 19.03 10.60 15.08
CA HIS A 333 18.69 9.45 15.92
C HIS A 333 18.15 8.31 15.06
N LEU A 334 17.20 8.64 14.19
CA LEU A 334 16.61 7.73 13.22
C LEU A 334 16.85 8.26 11.80
N GLY A 335 17.33 7.40 10.91
CA GLY A 335 17.47 7.64 9.48
C GLY A 335 16.66 6.65 8.66
N SER A 336 16.05 7.12 7.57
CA SER A 336 15.40 6.25 6.58
C SER A 336 15.36 6.93 5.21
N ASP A 337 14.75 6.28 4.23
CA ASP A 337 14.48 6.80 2.89
C ASP A 337 13.16 6.23 2.36
N GLN A 338 12.34 7.08 1.75
CA GLN A 338 11.09 6.66 1.10
C GLN A 338 10.95 7.29 -0.30
N THR A 339 12.07 7.49 -0.99
CA THR A 339 12.08 7.75 -2.44
C THR A 339 11.53 6.53 -3.21
N SER A 340 11.21 6.65 -4.50
CA SER A 340 10.51 5.60 -5.25
C SER A 340 11.47 4.70 -6.03
N LEU A 341 12.35 4.00 -5.33
CA LEU A 341 13.36 3.10 -5.94
C LEU A 341 12.81 1.75 -6.42
N HIS A 342 11.50 1.52 -6.34
CA HIS A 342 10.82 0.51 -7.15
C HIS A 342 10.76 0.89 -8.64
N ASN A 343 11.05 2.16 -8.99
CA ASN A 343 11.13 2.66 -10.37
C ASN A 343 12.22 3.77 -10.51
N PRO A 344 13.50 3.43 -10.30
CA PRO A 344 14.59 4.41 -10.19
C PRO A 344 14.84 5.21 -11.49
N TRP A 345 14.52 4.62 -12.65
CA TRP A 345 14.91 5.17 -13.96
C TRP A 345 13.87 6.10 -14.59
N ALA A 346 12.66 6.14 -14.05
CA ALA A 346 11.56 6.94 -14.59
C ALA A 346 10.96 7.87 -13.52
N GLY A 347 11.84 8.64 -12.87
CA GLY A 347 11.49 9.70 -11.93
C GLY A 347 11.20 9.23 -10.51
N GLY A 348 11.64 8.03 -10.14
CA GLY A 348 11.52 7.52 -8.78
C GLY A 348 12.61 8.03 -7.82
N TYR A 349 13.81 8.30 -8.34
CA TYR A 349 14.95 8.84 -7.59
C TYR A 349 15.66 9.90 -8.41
N TYR A 350 16.01 11.02 -7.78
CA TYR A 350 16.65 12.16 -8.43
C TYR A 350 18.09 12.29 -7.95
N PRO A 351 19.09 12.29 -8.84
CA PRO A 351 20.49 12.29 -8.47
C PRO A 351 20.92 13.63 -7.84
N ALA A 352 21.77 13.56 -6.82
CA ALA A 352 22.42 14.72 -6.23
C ALA A 352 23.29 15.47 -7.26
N GLY A 353 23.37 16.79 -7.12
CA GLY A 353 24.12 17.68 -8.01
C GLY A 353 23.43 18.03 -9.33
N LEU A 354 22.19 17.57 -9.57
CA LEU A 354 21.32 18.06 -10.65
C LEU A 354 20.06 18.67 -10.06
N SER A 355 19.51 19.70 -10.71
CA SER A 355 18.18 20.21 -10.35
C SER A 355 17.08 19.20 -10.74
N PHE A 356 15.88 19.41 -10.19
CA PHE A 356 14.69 18.64 -10.56
C PHE A 356 14.38 18.76 -12.07
N GLU A 357 14.45 19.97 -12.63
CA GLU A 357 14.22 20.24 -14.05
C GLU A 357 15.29 19.60 -14.93
N GLU A 358 16.57 19.73 -14.57
CA GLU A 358 17.69 19.13 -15.29
C GLU A 358 17.58 17.61 -15.32
N SER A 359 17.22 17.01 -14.19
CA SER A 359 16.97 15.57 -14.06
C SER A 359 15.82 15.12 -14.97
N ASN A 360 14.71 15.85 -15.01
CA ASN A 360 13.57 15.55 -15.88
C ASN A 360 13.94 15.66 -17.37
N ILE A 361 14.76 16.64 -17.75
CA ILE A 361 15.27 16.78 -19.12
C ILE A 361 16.18 15.60 -19.48
N MET A 362 17.13 15.25 -18.60
CA MET A 362 18.09 14.17 -18.82
C MET A 362 17.41 12.81 -18.90
N MET A 363 16.45 12.53 -18.01
CA MET A 363 15.68 11.29 -17.99
C MET A 363 14.99 11.01 -19.33
N ASN A 364 14.53 12.06 -20.02
CA ASN A 364 13.88 11.93 -21.33
C ASN A 364 14.87 11.92 -22.49
N LYS A 365 15.86 12.83 -22.49
CA LYS A 365 16.79 13.02 -23.63
C LYS A 365 17.95 12.03 -23.64
N ASN A 366 18.41 11.60 -22.47
CA ASN A 366 19.54 10.68 -22.31
C ASN A 366 19.33 9.75 -21.10
N PRO A 367 18.41 8.76 -21.20
CA PRO A 367 18.06 7.87 -20.09
C PRO A 367 19.24 7.11 -19.51
N GLU A 368 20.22 6.75 -20.34
CA GLU A 368 21.41 6.01 -19.89
C GLU A 368 22.32 6.88 -19.02
N ALA A 369 22.52 8.16 -19.39
CA ALA A 369 23.25 9.10 -18.55
C ALA A 369 22.51 9.38 -17.23
N PHE A 370 21.18 9.48 -17.27
CA PHE A 370 20.36 9.65 -16.07
C PHE A 370 20.53 8.46 -15.12
N LYS A 371 20.46 7.23 -15.64
CA LYS A 371 20.70 6.00 -14.87
C LYS A 371 22.07 6.00 -14.20
N ASN A 372 23.13 6.35 -14.93
CA ASN A 372 24.49 6.43 -14.37
C ASN A 372 24.58 7.47 -13.24
N LYS A 373 23.90 8.61 -13.36
CA LYS A 373 23.83 9.64 -12.31
C LYS A 373 23.04 9.19 -11.09
N VAL A 374 21.92 8.49 -11.27
CA VAL A 374 21.17 7.88 -10.16
C VAL A 374 22.06 6.91 -9.39
N GLN A 375 22.77 6.02 -10.08
CA GLN A 375 23.68 5.06 -9.44
C GLN A 375 24.84 5.76 -8.71
N GLU A 376 25.41 6.82 -9.27
CA GLU A 376 26.42 7.66 -8.58
C GLU A 376 25.88 8.26 -7.29
N SER A 377 24.67 8.82 -7.34
CA SER A 377 24.02 9.42 -6.18
C SER A 377 23.64 8.39 -5.11
N LEU A 378 23.24 7.17 -5.49
CA LEU A 378 22.96 6.09 -4.52
C LEU A 378 24.21 5.68 -3.74
N ARG A 379 25.37 5.61 -4.40
CA ARG A 379 26.65 5.36 -3.71
C ARG A 379 26.96 6.47 -2.70
N LYS A 380 26.86 7.73 -3.11
CA LYS A 380 27.06 8.89 -2.21
C LYS A 380 26.08 8.91 -1.04
N HIS A 381 24.81 8.61 -1.28
CA HIS A 381 23.79 8.54 -0.23
C HIS A 381 24.18 7.52 0.84
N ILE A 382 24.59 6.31 0.42
CA ILE A 382 25.03 5.26 1.34
C ILE A 382 26.32 5.63 2.06
N ASP A 383 27.29 6.25 1.39
CA ASP A 383 28.53 6.68 2.04
C ASP A 383 28.21 7.65 3.19
N ALA A 384 27.31 8.60 2.98
CA ALA A 384 26.87 9.53 4.02
C ALA A 384 26.10 8.81 5.16
N VAL A 385 25.18 7.89 4.83
CA VAL A 385 24.49 7.07 5.84
C VAL A 385 25.50 6.25 6.67
N ASN A 386 26.49 5.62 6.03
CA ASN A 386 27.56 4.86 6.66
C ASN A 386 28.39 5.71 7.63
N LEU A 387 28.60 6.99 7.32
CA LEU A 387 29.30 7.92 8.21
C LEU A 387 28.49 8.24 9.47
N HIS A 388 27.17 8.41 9.35
CA HIS A 388 26.28 8.66 10.50
C HIS A 388 26.06 7.42 11.36
N THR A 389 25.90 6.25 10.75
CA THR A 389 25.69 4.98 11.49
C THR A 389 26.95 4.60 12.29
N LYS A 390 28.15 4.91 11.78
CA LYS A 390 29.41 4.82 12.56
C LYS A 390 29.41 5.69 13.82
N LYS A 391 28.63 6.78 13.87
CA LYS A 391 28.44 7.63 15.06
C LYS A 391 27.29 7.18 15.96
N GLY A 392 26.54 6.13 15.57
CA GLY A 392 25.44 5.56 16.34
C GLY A 392 24.04 5.90 15.84
N SER A 393 23.89 6.53 14.67
CA SER A 393 22.56 6.70 14.05
C SER A 393 21.96 5.35 13.68
N TYR A 394 20.68 5.14 13.98
CA TYR A 394 19.95 3.96 13.54
C TYR A 394 19.30 4.22 12.19
N PHE A 395 19.79 3.54 11.15
CA PHE A 395 19.24 3.61 9.80
C PHE A 395 18.44 2.34 9.49
N PHE A 396 17.29 2.49 8.84
CA PHE A 396 16.48 1.38 8.37
C PHE A 396 15.87 1.66 6.99
N ASP A 397 15.82 0.64 6.15
CA ASP A 397 15.17 0.70 4.82
C ASP A 397 13.63 0.67 4.98
N TYR A 398 12.93 1.59 4.31
CA TYR A 398 11.47 1.73 4.43
C TYR A 398 10.69 0.81 3.47
N GLY A 399 11.35 -0.20 2.89
CA GLY A 399 10.75 -1.15 1.98
C GLY A 399 10.43 -0.56 0.61
N ASN A 400 11.27 0.37 0.15
CA ASN A 400 11.17 1.08 -1.13
C ASN A 400 12.22 0.61 -2.16
N ALA A 401 12.91 -0.50 -1.88
CA ALA A 401 14.04 -1.05 -2.64
C ALA A 401 15.31 -0.20 -2.61
N PHE A 402 15.49 0.68 -1.61
CA PHE A 402 16.68 1.51 -1.51
C PHE A 402 17.97 0.71 -1.39
N LEU A 403 18.06 -0.21 -0.44
CA LEU A 403 19.25 -1.05 -0.27
C LEU A 403 19.48 -1.99 -1.48
N LEU A 404 18.40 -2.47 -2.11
CA LEU A 404 18.48 -3.32 -3.28
C LEU A 404 19.02 -2.59 -4.51
N GLU A 405 18.52 -1.39 -4.81
CA GLU A 405 19.04 -0.60 -5.93
C GLU A 405 20.44 -0.02 -5.63
N ALA A 406 20.72 0.31 -4.37
CA ALA A 406 22.05 0.73 -3.94
C ALA A 406 23.08 -0.42 -4.11
N SER A 407 22.73 -1.65 -3.77
CA SER A 407 23.63 -2.81 -3.99
C SER A 407 23.85 -3.08 -5.47
N ARG A 408 22.79 -3.00 -6.30
CA ARG A 408 22.89 -3.05 -7.77
C ARG A 408 23.77 -1.93 -8.35
N ALA A 409 23.85 -0.78 -7.69
CA ALA A 409 24.72 0.33 -8.03
C ALA A 409 26.16 0.20 -7.50
N GLY A 410 26.48 -0.86 -6.74
CA GLY A 410 27.80 -1.08 -6.13
C GLY A 410 28.07 -0.20 -4.91
N ALA A 411 27.04 0.24 -4.19
CA ALA A 411 27.20 0.94 -2.92
C ALA A 411 27.60 -0.02 -1.79
N ASP A 412 28.27 0.52 -0.76
CA ASP A 412 28.75 -0.24 0.41
C ASP A 412 27.62 -0.57 1.40
N VAL A 413 26.68 -1.42 0.98
CA VAL A 413 25.46 -1.80 1.72
C VAL A 413 25.38 -3.28 2.12
N MET A 414 26.29 -4.12 1.63
CA MET A 414 26.31 -5.54 1.95
C MET A 414 26.97 -5.79 3.31
N ALA A 415 26.41 -6.67 4.11
CA ALA A 415 27.03 -7.16 5.33
C ALA A 415 28.22 -8.08 5.01
N ASP A 416 29.04 -8.39 6.03
CA ASP A 416 30.27 -9.20 5.86
C ASP A 416 30.03 -10.60 5.30
N ASN A 417 28.78 -11.09 5.32
CA ASN A 417 28.40 -12.39 4.76
C ASN A 417 28.02 -12.35 3.26
N ASP A 418 28.07 -11.17 2.62
CA ASP A 418 27.69 -10.91 1.22
C ASP A 418 26.26 -11.37 0.83
N ILE A 419 25.42 -11.68 1.82
CA ILE A 419 24.04 -12.18 1.62
C ILE A 419 23.04 -11.15 2.13
N ASP A 420 23.29 -10.60 3.32
CA ASP A 420 22.40 -9.65 3.96
C ASP A 420 22.88 -8.20 3.74
N PHE A 421 21.99 -7.24 3.96
CA PHE A 421 22.37 -5.83 3.99
C PHE A 421 22.87 -5.43 5.39
N LYS A 422 23.75 -4.43 5.45
CA LYS A 422 24.23 -3.82 6.72
C LYS A 422 23.10 -3.23 7.55
N TYR A 423 22.05 -2.77 6.89
CA TYR A 423 20.91 -2.12 7.51
C TYR A 423 19.67 -2.99 7.35
N PRO A 424 18.88 -3.19 8.42
CA PRO A 424 17.64 -3.93 8.32
C PRO A 424 16.57 -3.10 7.60
N SER A 425 15.58 -3.77 7.00
CA SER A 425 14.33 -3.10 6.68
C SER A 425 13.52 -2.82 7.95
N TYR A 426 12.61 -1.85 7.90
CA TYR A 426 11.70 -1.57 9.01
C TYR A 426 10.83 -2.79 9.37
N VAL A 427 10.53 -3.68 8.43
CA VAL A 427 9.85 -4.94 8.76
C VAL A 427 10.79 -5.91 9.43
N GLN A 428 12.03 -6.02 8.95
CA GLN A 428 12.99 -7.00 9.47
C GLN A 428 13.21 -6.83 10.97
N ASP A 429 13.35 -5.58 11.42
CA ASP A 429 13.79 -5.29 12.79
C ASP A 429 12.74 -4.58 13.66
N ILE A 430 11.67 -4.02 13.07
CA ILE A 430 10.61 -3.31 13.79
C ILE A 430 9.27 -4.03 13.63
N LEU A 431 8.58 -3.88 12.49
CA LEU A 431 7.20 -4.35 12.36
C LEU A 431 7.06 -5.88 12.34
N GLY A 432 8.02 -6.62 11.80
CA GLY A 432 8.03 -8.08 11.80
C GLY A 432 7.97 -8.62 13.23
N PRO A 433 9.02 -8.42 14.05
CA PRO A 433 9.05 -8.94 15.41
C PRO A 433 8.05 -8.25 16.35
N MET A 434 7.78 -6.95 16.17
CA MET A 434 6.93 -6.20 17.11
C MET A 434 5.46 -6.18 16.72
N CYS A 435 5.06 -6.57 15.50
CA CYS A 435 3.67 -6.56 15.08
C CYS A 435 3.27 -7.87 14.39
N PHE A 436 3.81 -8.15 13.19
CA PHE A 436 3.36 -9.26 12.35
C PHE A 436 3.53 -10.62 13.00
N ASP A 437 4.64 -10.85 13.69
CA ASP A 437 4.88 -12.11 14.37
C ASP A 437 3.88 -12.31 15.54
N TYR A 438 3.28 -11.26 16.09
CA TYR A 438 2.16 -11.33 17.04
C TYR A 438 0.77 -11.33 16.37
N GLY A 439 0.70 -11.25 15.04
CA GLY A 439 -0.54 -11.16 14.27
C GLY A 439 -1.10 -9.74 14.09
N PHE A 440 -0.45 -8.72 14.66
CA PHE A 440 -0.88 -7.33 14.48
C PHE A 440 -0.55 -6.87 13.07
N GLY A 441 -1.54 -6.33 12.38
CA GLY A 441 -1.37 -5.73 11.08
C GLY A 441 -2.61 -4.94 10.67
N PRO A 442 -2.62 -4.35 9.46
CA PRO A 442 -3.62 -3.37 9.07
C PRO A 442 -5.02 -3.97 9.12
N PHE A 443 -5.87 -3.39 9.95
CA PHE A 443 -7.29 -3.64 10.00
C PHE A 443 -8.00 -2.33 9.67
N ARG A 444 -8.68 -2.28 8.52
CA ARG A 444 -9.37 -1.08 8.05
C ARG A 444 -10.83 -1.37 7.77
N TRP A 445 -11.63 -0.32 7.85
CA TRP A 445 -13.04 -0.39 7.53
C TRP A 445 -13.53 0.89 6.86
N VAL A 446 -14.64 0.76 6.15
CA VAL A 446 -15.32 1.85 5.46
C VAL A 446 -16.80 1.82 5.83
N CYS A 447 -17.33 2.97 6.27
CA CYS A 447 -18.75 3.15 6.55
C CYS A 447 -19.50 3.36 5.24
N SER A 448 -20.27 2.35 4.80
CA SER A 448 -20.96 2.40 3.50
C SER A 448 -22.11 3.42 3.44
N SER A 449 -22.51 3.98 4.59
CA SER A 449 -23.43 5.12 4.67
C SER A 449 -22.84 6.43 4.14
N GLY A 450 -21.50 6.54 4.11
CA GLY A 450 -20.81 7.78 3.77
C GLY A 450 -20.89 8.87 4.85
N THR A 451 -21.37 8.55 6.06
CA THR A 451 -21.58 9.53 7.12
C THR A 451 -20.42 9.58 8.13
N THR A 452 -20.08 10.80 8.59
CA THR A 452 -19.10 10.99 9.67
C THR A 452 -19.62 10.46 11.02
N ASP A 453 -20.93 10.40 11.21
CA ASP A 453 -21.55 9.87 12.43
C ASP A 453 -21.27 8.37 12.61
N ASP A 454 -21.47 7.56 11.56
CA ASP A 454 -21.10 6.14 11.61
C ASP A 454 -19.59 5.96 11.83
N LEU A 455 -18.75 6.82 11.23
CA LEU A 455 -17.30 6.76 11.46
C LEU A 455 -16.94 6.99 12.92
N ARG A 456 -17.50 8.03 13.56
CA ARG A 456 -17.31 8.31 15.00
C ARG A 456 -17.77 7.16 15.88
N LYS A 457 -18.92 6.56 15.54
CA LYS A 457 -19.44 5.38 16.26
C LYS A 457 -18.50 4.19 16.12
N THR A 458 -17.99 3.93 14.91
CA THR A 458 -17.01 2.85 14.70
C THR A 458 -15.69 3.10 15.42
N ASP A 459 -15.19 4.36 15.45
CA ASP A 459 -14.00 4.74 16.22
C ASP A 459 -14.20 4.47 17.72
N ALA A 460 -15.35 4.87 18.27
CA ALA A 460 -15.70 4.64 19.67
C ALA A 460 -15.83 3.15 20.01
N ILE A 461 -16.45 2.35 19.12
CA ILE A 461 -16.56 0.89 19.29
C ILE A 461 -15.17 0.25 19.28
N ALA A 462 -14.32 0.57 18.30
CA ALA A 462 -12.98 0.01 18.20
C ALA A 462 -12.12 0.38 19.42
N LEU A 463 -12.16 1.64 19.86
CA LEU A 463 -11.46 2.11 21.06
C LEU A 463 -11.89 1.34 22.31
N ARG A 464 -13.20 1.15 22.51
CA ARG A 464 -13.75 0.40 23.64
C ARG A 464 -13.26 -1.06 23.62
N VAL A 465 -13.40 -1.74 22.48
CA VAL A 465 -13.00 -3.15 22.32
C VAL A 465 -11.50 -3.33 22.58
N LEU A 466 -10.65 -2.45 22.06
CA LEU A 466 -9.20 -2.55 22.29
C LEU A 466 -8.83 -2.32 23.76
N LYS A 467 -9.51 -1.41 24.47
CA LYS A 467 -9.31 -1.21 25.91
C LYS A 467 -9.69 -2.45 26.71
N GLU A 468 -10.84 -3.05 26.42
CA GLU A 468 -11.30 -4.30 27.05
C GLU A 468 -10.31 -5.45 26.81
N ILE A 469 -9.79 -5.60 25.58
CA ILE A 469 -8.77 -6.62 25.28
C ILE A 469 -7.48 -6.37 26.08
N LYS A 470 -7.05 -5.10 26.19
CA LYS A 470 -5.79 -4.75 26.86
C LYS A 470 -5.78 -5.12 28.34
N GLU A 471 -6.93 -5.09 29.03
CA GLU A 471 -7.05 -5.43 30.45
C GLU A 471 -6.64 -6.88 30.74
N GLU A 472 -6.91 -7.80 29.81
CA GLU A 472 -6.62 -9.24 29.96
C GLU A 472 -5.45 -9.70 29.07
N ALA A 473 -4.87 -8.80 28.27
CA ALA A 473 -3.84 -9.12 27.31
C ALA A 473 -2.50 -9.49 27.99
N PRO A 474 -1.79 -10.51 27.48
CA PRO A 474 -0.47 -10.85 27.96
C PRO A 474 0.53 -9.71 27.67
N ILE A 475 1.57 -9.59 28.48
CA ILE A 475 2.52 -8.46 28.45
C ILE A 475 3.15 -8.26 27.07
N GLU A 476 3.35 -9.35 26.33
CA GLU A 476 3.96 -9.41 25.00
C GLU A 476 3.23 -8.58 23.94
N ILE A 477 1.92 -8.34 24.10
CA ILE A 477 1.11 -7.60 23.12
C ILE A 477 0.50 -6.29 23.67
N GLN A 478 0.72 -5.98 24.96
CA GLN A 478 0.12 -4.79 25.58
C GLN A 478 0.62 -3.49 24.95
N GLN A 479 1.86 -3.47 24.46
CA GLN A 479 2.44 -2.30 23.82
C GLN A 479 1.73 -1.97 22.50
N GLN A 480 1.49 -2.98 21.67
CA GLN A 480 0.85 -2.86 20.36
C GLN A 480 -0.61 -2.42 20.53
N LEU A 481 -1.31 -2.96 21.54
CA LEU A 481 -2.65 -2.48 21.90
C LEU A 481 -2.61 -1.01 22.34
N SER A 482 -1.63 -0.61 23.16
CA SER A 482 -1.50 0.77 23.63
C SER A 482 -1.29 1.75 22.49
N ASP A 483 -0.46 1.40 21.51
CA ASP A 483 -0.17 2.24 20.35
C ASP A 483 -1.43 2.47 19.51
N ASN A 484 -2.21 1.40 19.28
CA ASN A 484 -3.43 1.46 18.49
C ASN A 484 -4.60 2.10 19.24
N ILE A 485 -4.65 1.98 20.57
CA ILE A 485 -5.60 2.72 21.43
C ILE A 485 -5.32 4.22 21.37
N LYS A 486 -4.04 4.62 21.47
CA LYS A 486 -3.66 6.03 21.34
C LYS A 486 -4.05 6.55 19.95
N TRP A 487 -3.68 5.82 18.90
CA TRP A 487 -4.01 6.17 17.52
C TRP A 487 -5.50 6.39 17.32
N ILE A 488 -6.35 5.41 17.68
CA ILE A 488 -7.79 5.52 17.40
C ILE A 488 -8.46 6.63 18.23
N ALA A 489 -7.94 6.93 19.43
CA ALA A 489 -8.42 8.05 20.24
C ALA A 489 -8.11 9.43 19.63
N GLU A 490 -7.02 9.53 18.86
CA GLU A 490 -6.55 10.78 18.25
C GLU A 490 -6.89 10.88 16.74
N ALA A 491 -7.44 9.81 16.15
CA ALA A 491 -7.59 9.69 14.69
C ALA A 491 -8.55 10.71 14.07
N GLU A 492 -9.57 11.17 14.80
CA GLU A 492 -10.46 12.24 14.36
C GLU A 492 -9.76 13.60 14.34
N GLN A 493 -8.98 13.90 15.39
CA GLN A 493 -8.28 15.19 15.55
C GLN A 493 -7.22 15.41 14.45
N ASN A 494 -6.66 14.32 13.93
CA ASN A 494 -5.69 14.37 12.84
C ASN A 494 -6.30 14.66 11.46
N ASN A 495 -7.63 14.58 11.31
CA ASN A 495 -8.37 14.91 10.08
C ASN A 495 -7.81 14.28 8.78
N LEU A 496 -7.51 12.97 8.82
CA LEU A 496 -6.84 12.26 7.72
C LEU A 496 -7.79 11.61 6.70
N VAL A 497 -9.10 11.79 6.86
CA VAL A 497 -10.13 11.13 6.04
C VAL A 497 -10.25 11.85 4.70
N VAL A 498 -10.07 11.11 3.60
CA VAL A 498 -10.24 11.59 2.23
C VAL A 498 -11.07 10.58 1.44
N GLY A 499 -12.06 11.05 0.68
CA GLY A 499 -13.02 10.19 -0.02
C GLY A 499 -13.99 9.53 0.95
N SER A 500 -14.07 8.21 0.90
CA SER A 500 -14.93 7.39 1.76
C SER A 500 -14.66 7.60 3.26
N LYS A 501 -15.70 7.44 4.07
CA LYS A 501 -15.60 7.50 5.53
C LYS A 501 -14.96 6.21 6.05
N ALA A 502 -13.64 6.26 6.18
CA ALA A 502 -12.82 5.10 6.45
C ALA A 502 -11.88 5.32 7.63
N ARG A 503 -11.49 4.23 8.28
CA ARG A 503 -10.48 4.22 9.34
C ARG A 503 -9.62 2.98 9.24
N ILE A 504 -8.44 3.05 9.84
CA ILE A 504 -7.47 1.96 9.98
C ILE A 504 -6.87 1.96 11.37
N LEU A 505 -6.44 0.80 11.85
CA LEU A 505 -5.53 0.58 12.98
C LEU A 505 -4.86 -0.78 12.81
N TYR A 506 -3.94 -1.15 13.69
CA TYR A 506 -3.41 -2.53 13.76
C TYR A 506 -4.11 -3.34 14.85
N ALA A 507 -4.49 -4.57 14.52
CA ALA A 507 -5.09 -5.53 15.45
C ALA A 507 -4.66 -6.97 15.11
N ASP A 508 -4.52 -7.80 16.15
CA ASP A 508 -4.29 -9.24 16.04
C ASP A 508 -5.59 -10.02 15.74
N ALA A 509 -5.52 -11.35 15.68
CA ALA A 509 -6.68 -12.21 15.38
C ALA A 509 -7.87 -11.95 16.32
N GLU A 510 -7.59 -11.76 17.61
CA GLU A 510 -8.60 -11.44 18.62
C GLU A 510 -9.21 -10.05 18.41
N GLY A 511 -8.36 -9.03 18.25
CA GLY A 511 -8.79 -7.66 18.04
C GLY A 511 -9.64 -7.52 16.79
N ARG A 512 -9.19 -8.06 15.64
CA ARG A 512 -9.94 -8.01 14.38
C ARG A 512 -11.32 -8.64 14.54
N THR A 513 -11.37 -9.84 15.13
CA THR A 513 -12.63 -10.59 15.30
C THR A 513 -13.58 -9.86 16.25
N LYS A 514 -13.12 -9.40 17.41
CA LYS A 514 -13.98 -8.71 18.40
C LYS A 514 -14.49 -7.37 17.89
N ILE A 515 -13.66 -6.60 17.18
CA ILE A 515 -14.10 -5.33 16.57
C ILE A 515 -15.14 -5.59 15.48
N ALA A 516 -14.88 -6.56 14.59
CA ALA A 516 -15.81 -6.93 13.52
C ALA A 516 -17.16 -7.42 14.08
N LEU A 517 -17.15 -8.23 15.14
CA LEU A 517 -18.38 -8.66 15.83
C LEU A 517 -19.16 -7.46 16.39
N ALA A 518 -18.48 -6.54 17.07
CA ALA A 518 -19.11 -5.37 17.64
C ALA A 518 -19.69 -4.43 16.55
N PHE A 519 -19.05 -4.33 15.39
CA PHE A 519 -19.62 -3.63 14.23
C PHE A 519 -20.86 -4.34 13.69
N ASN A 520 -20.81 -5.66 13.48
CA ASN A 520 -21.94 -6.44 12.98
C ASN A 520 -23.15 -6.33 13.92
N GLU A 521 -22.93 -6.46 15.23
CA GLU A 521 -23.96 -6.26 16.26
C GLU A 521 -24.52 -4.83 16.23
N ALA A 522 -23.65 -3.82 16.08
CA ALA A 522 -24.10 -2.42 16.01
C ALA A 522 -24.94 -2.13 14.76
N ILE A 523 -24.71 -2.83 13.64
CA ILE A 523 -25.58 -2.75 12.45
C ILE A 523 -26.91 -3.44 12.72
N SER A 524 -26.88 -4.68 13.25
CA SER A 524 -28.09 -5.47 13.57
C SER A 524 -29.04 -4.71 14.51
N ASN A 525 -28.47 -3.99 15.47
CA ASN A 525 -29.22 -3.22 16.47
C ASN A 525 -29.56 -1.79 16.02
N GLY A 526 -29.26 -1.41 14.78
CA GLY A 526 -29.56 -0.09 14.21
C GLY A 526 -28.73 1.08 14.76
N LYS A 527 -27.62 0.81 15.48
CA LYS A 527 -26.70 1.87 15.96
C LYS A 527 -25.85 2.43 14.81
N LEU A 528 -25.40 1.57 13.90
CA LEU A 528 -24.78 1.94 12.64
C LEU A 528 -25.83 1.90 11.53
N SER A 529 -25.84 2.92 10.67
CA SER A 529 -26.95 3.15 9.73
C SER A 529 -26.89 2.31 8.46
N ALA A 530 -25.74 1.71 8.15
CA ALA A 530 -25.51 0.92 6.94
C ALA A 530 -24.42 -0.13 7.16
N PRO A 531 -24.24 -1.09 6.23
CA PRO A 531 -23.15 -2.06 6.27
C PRO A 531 -21.76 -1.43 6.45
N ILE A 532 -20.85 -2.17 7.07
CA ILE A 532 -19.43 -1.81 7.19
C ILE A 532 -18.60 -2.71 6.27
N ILE A 533 -17.72 -2.11 5.49
CA ILE A 533 -16.82 -2.83 4.58
C ILE A 533 -15.46 -2.94 5.26
N LEU A 534 -15.11 -4.14 5.73
CA LEU A 534 -13.78 -4.47 6.24
C LEU A 534 -12.81 -4.74 5.10
N GLY A 535 -11.53 -4.49 5.35
CA GLY A 535 -10.44 -4.95 4.52
C GLY A 535 -9.11 -4.70 5.20
N ARG A 536 -8.03 -4.72 4.41
CA ARG A 536 -6.67 -4.42 4.87
C ARG A 536 -5.75 -3.99 3.74
N ASP A 537 -4.56 -3.53 4.10
CA ASP A 537 -3.46 -3.53 3.15
C ASP A 537 -2.99 -4.95 2.87
N HIS A 538 -2.24 -5.14 1.79
CA HIS A 538 -1.56 -6.44 1.60
C HIS A 538 -0.30 -6.51 2.49
N HIS A 539 0.19 -5.37 2.98
CA HIS A 539 1.24 -5.26 4.00
C HIS A 539 0.77 -5.80 5.37
N ASP A 540 0.65 -7.12 5.49
CA ASP A 540 0.08 -7.80 6.65
C ASP A 540 0.80 -9.13 6.96
N VAL A 541 0.47 -9.72 8.10
CA VAL A 541 1.07 -10.95 8.65
C VAL A 541 1.10 -12.12 7.66
N SER A 542 0.02 -12.34 6.89
CA SER A 542 -0.16 -13.52 6.04
C SER A 542 -0.30 -13.20 4.55
N GLY A 543 -0.68 -11.97 4.23
CA GLY A 543 -1.10 -11.62 2.88
C GLY A 543 0.04 -11.57 1.86
N THR A 544 1.30 -11.43 2.30
CA THR A 544 2.40 -11.09 1.39
C THR A 544 3.67 -11.88 1.68
N ASP A 545 4.25 -12.45 0.63
CA ASP A 545 5.63 -12.92 0.60
C ASP A 545 6.50 -11.92 -0.17
N SER A 546 7.49 -11.36 0.52
CA SER A 546 8.34 -10.25 0.06
C SER A 546 9.67 -10.28 0.83
N PRO A 547 10.73 -10.87 0.25
CA PRO A 547 12.01 -11.10 0.97
C PRO A 547 12.70 -9.81 1.40
N TYR A 548 12.37 -8.69 0.77
CA TYR A 548 12.93 -7.37 1.05
C TYR A 548 12.06 -6.52 1.98
N ARG A 549 10.87 -7.02 2.37
CA ARG A 549 9.95 -6.29 3.25
C ARG A 549 9.15 -7.23 4.14
N GLU A 550 7.92 -7.63 3.77
CA GLU A 550 6.98 -8.35 4.66
C GLU A 550 7.53 -9.65 5.26
N THR A 551 8.40 -10.36 4.54
CA THR A 551 9.02 -11.62 4.99
C THR A 551 10.54 -11.50 5.16
N SER A 552 11.05 -10.26 5.27
CA SER A 552 12.48 -10.02 5.50
C SER A 552 12.99 -10.52 6.86
N ASN A 553 12.11 -10.70 7.86
CA ASN A 553 12.43 -11.33 9.15
C ASN A 553 12.21 -12.86 9.16
N ILE A 554 12.24 -13.53 8.02
CA ILE A 554 12.13 -14.99 7.90
C ILE A 554 13.52 -15.57 7.61
N TYR A 555 14.03 -16.39 8.53
CA TYR A 555 15.44 -16.82 8.56
C TYR A 555 15.66 -18.30 8.20
N ASP A 556 14.60 -19.07 7.92
CA ASP A 556 14.70 -20.48 7.53
C ASP A 556 14.99 -20.70 6.04
N GLY A 557 15.22 -19.62 5.29
CA GLY A 557 15.41 -19.62 3.83
C GLY A 557 14.11 -19.52 3.03
N SER A 558 12.93 -19.66 3.66
CA SER A 558 11.64 -19.62 2.96
C SER A 558 11.19 -18.21 2.56
N LYS A 559 11.95 -17.15 2.89
CA LYS A 559 11.59 -15.75 2.56
C LYS A 559 11.36 -15.48 1.07
N PHE A 560 11.91 -16.35 0.20
CA PHE A 560 11.80 -16.29 -1.26
C PHE A 560 10.67 -17.14 -1.85
N THR A 561 9.93 -17.91 -1.04
CA THR A 561 8.76 -18.66 -1.53
C THR A 561 7.50 -17.79 -1.50
N ALA A 562 6.45 -18.21 -2.21
CA ALA A 562 5.19 -17.47 -2.31
C ALA A 562 3.98 -18.27 -1.77
N ASP A 563 4.23 -19.37 -1.07
CA ASP A 563 3.19 -20.30 -0.63
C ASP A 563 2.20 -19.64 0.34
N MET A 564 2.70 -18.81 1.25
CA MET A 564 1.87 -18.18 2.29
C MET A 564 0.83 -17.25 1.68
N ALA A 565 1.24 -16.37 0.76
CA ALA A 565 0.35 -15.44 0.08
C ALA A 565 -0.71 -16.17 -0.77
N ILE A 566 -0.31 -17.23 -1.49
CA ILE A 566 -1.22 -18.06 -2.30
C ILE A 566 -2.21 -18.83 -1.43
N HIS A 567 -1.74 -19.46 -0.35
CA HIS A 567 -2.63 -20.14 0.60
C HIS A 567 -3.58 -19.17 1.28
N ASN A 568 -3.15 -17.94 1.58
CA ASN A 568 -3.99 -16.95 2.22
C ASN A 568 -5.20 -16.59 1.35
N VAL A 569 -4.96 -16.16 0.11
CA VAL A 569 -6.05 -15.72 -0.80
C VAL A 569 -7.01 -16.87 -1.11
N ILE A 570 -6.49 -18.09 -1.29
CA ILE A 570 -7.31 -19.29 -1.50
C ILE A 570 -8.14 -19.56 -0.24
N GLY A 571 -7.52 -19.54 0.93
CA GLY A 571 -8.20 -19.87 2.17
C GLY A 571 -9.22 -18.83 2.62
N ASP A 572 -9.00 -17.54 2.34
CA ASP A 572 -10.00 -16.49 2.57
C ASP A 572 -11.22 -16.67 1.65
N SER A 573 -10.98 -17.10 0.40
CA SER A 573 -12.03 -17.23 -0.62
C SER A 573 -13.16 -18.19 -0.24
N PHE A 574 -12.86 -19.25 0.51
CA PHE A 574 -13.89 -20.20 0.96
C PHE A 574 -14.22 -20.07 2.45
N ARG A 575 -13.80 -18.98 3.11
CA ARG A 575 -14.09 -18.72 4.52
C ARG A 575 -14.97 -17.50 4.77
N GLY A 576 -15.43 -16.83 3.71
CA GLY A 576 -16.43 -15.77 3.81
C GLY A 576 -15.97 -14.37 3.41
N ALA A 577 -14.83 -14.24 2.74
CA ALA A 577 -14.48 -12.97 2.09
C ALA A 577 -15.55 -12.57 1.05
N THR A 578 -15.93 -11.29 1.02
CA THR A 578 -16.82 -10.77 -0.02
C THR A 578 -16.09 -10.66 -1.37
N TRP A 579 -14.82 -10.29 -1.35
CA TRP A 579 -13.91 -10.44 -2.49
C TRP A 579 -12.50 -10.73 -2.03
N VAL A 580 -11.73 -11.35 -2.90
CA VAL A 580 -10.31 -11.66 -2.67
C VAL A 580 -9.46 -11.17 -3.83
N SER A 581 -8.19 -10.91 -3.55
CA SER A 581 -7.23 -10.41 -4.54
C SER A 581 -5.84 -11.00 -4.36
N ILE A 582 -5.14 -11.27 -5.47
CA ILE A 582 -3.73 -11.67 -5.48
C ILE A 582 -2.97 -10.89 -6.55
N HIS A 583 -1.90 -10.22 -6.13
CA HIS A 583 -1.15 -9.26 -6.92
C HIS A 583 0.34 -9.63 -7.00
N ASN A 584 1.00 -9.18 -8.07
CA ASN A 584 2.44 -9.28 -8.27
C ASN A 584 3.10 -7.92 -8.05
N GLY A 585 4.10 -7.90 -7.18
CA GLY A 585 5.04 -6.81 -7.04
C GLY A 585 4.65 -5.71 -6.06
N GLY A 586 3.60 -5.90 -5.26
CA GLY A 586 3.06 -4.87 -4.40
C GLY A 586 4.09 -4.25 -3.47
N GLY A 587 4.45 -3.00 -3.76
CA GLY A 587 5.24 -2.15 -2.89
C GLY A 587 6.75 -2.19 -3.11
N VAL A 588 7.42 -3.35 -3.15
CA VAL A 588 8.87 -3.40 -3.48
C VAL A 588 9.11 -3.30 -4.99
N GLY A 589 8.16 -3.74 -5.82
CA GLY A 589 8.24 -3.66 -7.27
C GLY A 589 7.89 -4.98 -7.97
N TRP A 590 7.57 -4.88 -9.26
CA TRP A 590 7.16 -6.00 -10.10
C TRP A 590 8.16 -7.16 -10.12
N GLY A 591 7.68 -8.38 -9.89
CA GLY A 591 8.48 -9.61 -9.89
C GLY A 591 9.19 -9.93 -8.57
N GLU A 592 9.22 -8.99 -7.63
CA GLU A 592 9.92 -9.16 -6.35
C GLU A 592 8.99 -9.68 -5.22
N VAL A 593 7.66 -9.65 -5.43
CA VAL A 593 6.66 -9.83 -4.37
C VAL A 593 5.42 -10.57 -4.89
N THR A 594 4.83 -11.42 -4.05
CA THR A 594 3.46 -11.92 -4.23
C THR A 594 2.61 -11.47 -3.04
N ASN A 595 1.55 -10.70 -3.29
CA ASN A 595 0.79 -10.02 -2.23
C ASN A 595 -0.73 -10.09 -2.46
N GLY A 596 -1.47 -10.53 -1.44
CA GLY A 596 -2.92 -10.72 -1.48
C GLY A 596 -3.66 -10.00 -0.35
N GLY A 597 -4.95 -9.78 -0.58
CA GLY A 597 -5.85 -9.09 0.33
C GLY A 597 -7.30 -9.46 0.08
N PHE A 598 -8.16 -8.98 0.96
CA PHE A 598 -9.59 -9.26 0.95
C PHE A 598 -10.40 -7.98 1.18
N GLY A 599 -11.67 -8.04 0.83
CA GLY A 599 -12.70 -7.21 1.44
C GLY A 599 -13.87 -8.05 1.92
N MET A 600 -14.50 -7.61 3.02
CA MET A 600 -15.60 -8.31 3.66
C MET A 600 -16.68 -7.31 4.06
N VAL A 601 -17.94 -7.63 3.76
CA VAL A 601 -19.08 -6.79 4.12
C VAL A 601 -19.73 -7.35 5.38
N LEU A 602 -19.88 -6.50 6.38
CA LEU A 602 -20.69 -6.74 7.55
C LEU A 602 -22.03 -6.05 7.34
N ASP A 603 -23.13 -6.80 7.30
CA ASP A 603 -24.47 -6.30 7.07
C ASP A 603 -25.41 -6.50 8.28
N GLY A 604 -24.87 -6.94 9.41
CA GLY A 604 -25.61 -7.21 10.64
C GLY A 604 -26.25 -8.61 10.70
N SER A 605 -26.07 -9.43 9.68
CA SER A 605 -26.62 -10.79 9.65
C SER A 605 -25.79 -11.80 10.44
N ASP A 606 -26.45 -12.90 10.84
CA ASP A 606 -25.78 -14.09 11.41
C ASP A 606 -24.80 -14.72 10.41
N ASP A 607 -25.07 -14.57 9.12
CA ASP A 607 -24.20 -15.05 8.04
C ASP A 607 -22.87 -14.30 8.02
N ALA A 608 -22.92 -12.97 8.07
CA ALA A 608 -21.74 -12.13 8.21
C ALA A 608 -20.96 -12.45 9.49
N GLU A 609 -21.66 -12.69 10.61
CA GLU A 609 -21.02 -13.12 11.86
C GLU A 609 -20.25 -14.44 11.73
N ARG A 610 -20.85 -15.45 11.09
CA ARG A 610 -20.16 -16.73 10.86
C ARG A 610 -18.95 -16.55 9.94
N LYS A 611 -19.11 -15.79 8.86
CA LYS A 611 -18.06 -15.52 7.86
C LYS A 611 -16.89 -14.74 8.45
N LEU A 612 -17.15 -13.67 9.21
CA LEU A 612 -16.09 -12.85 9.81
C LEU A 612 -15.24 -13.67 10.80
N LYS A 613 -15.88 -14.52 11.63
CA LYS A 613 -15.15 -15.38 12.59
C LYS A 613 -14.22 -16.35 11.87
N ASN A 614 -14.69 -16.97 10.80
CA ASN A 614 -13.91 -17.96 10.05
C ASN A 614 -12.77 -17.33 9.25
N MET A 615 -13.06 -16.26 8.51
CA MET A 615 -12.07 -15.65 7.62
C MET A 615 -11.00 -14.89 8.41
N LEU A 616 -11.36 -14.01 9.37
CA LEU A 616 -10.38 -13.21 10.12
C LEU A 616 -9.47 -14.08 10.99
N PHE A 617 -10.00 -15.20 11.50
CA PHE A 617 -9.20 -16.21 12.18
C PHE A 617 -8.13 -16.79 11.25
N TYR A 618 -8.49 -17.17 10.02
CA TYR A 618 -7.55 -17.77 9.07
C TYR A 618 -6.56 -16.76 8.51
N ASP A 619 -7.05 -15.59 8.05
CA ASP A 619 -6.26 -14.51 7.45
C ASP A 619 -5.11 -14.04 8.36
N VAL A 620 -5.25 -14.15 9.69
CA VAL A 620 -4.18 -13.85 10.63
C VAL A 620 -3.34 -15.09 10.96
N ASN A 621 -3.97 -16.20 11.37
CA ASN A 621 -3.23 -17.33 11.93
C ASN A 621 -2.48 -18.16 10.89
N ASN A 622 -2.82 -18.06 9.60
CA ASN A 622 -2.03 -18.63 8.51
C ASN A 622 -0.58 -18.11 8.55
N GLY A 623 -0.40 -16.79 8.57
CA GLY A 623 0.90 -16.14 8.60
C GLY A 623 1.62 -16.31 9.94
N ILE A 624 0.92 -16.26 11.07
CA ILE A 624 1.53 -16.58 12.37
C ILE A 624 2.05 -18.02 12.36
N SER A 625 1.30 -18.98 11.82
CA SER A 625 1.75 -20.37 11.71
C SER A 625 3.00 -20.51 10.84
N ARG A 626 3.06 -19.83 9.68
CA ARG A 626 4.25 -19.82 8.81
C ARG A 626 5.44 -19.19 9.53
N ARG A 627 5.27 -17.99 10.11
CA ARG A 627 6.32 -17.25 10.84
C ARG A 627 6.83 -18.06 12.03
N SER A 628 5.94 -18.75 12.74
CA SER A 628 6.32 -19.68 13.79
C SER A 628 7.13 -20.84 13.23
N TRP A 629 6.73 -21.44 12.11
CA TRP A 629 7.49 -22.54 11.49
C TRP A 629 8.90 -22.12 11.08
N ALA A 630 9.05 -20.88 10.61
CA ALA A 630 10.35 -20.24 10.35
C ALA A 630 11.16 -19.90 11.62
N ARG A 631 10.66 -20.28 12.80
CA ARG A 631 11.28 -20.12 14.13
C ARG A 631 11.32 -18.69 14.65
N ASN A 632 10.43 -17.80 14.19
CA ASN A 632 10.30 -16.49 14.80
C ASN A 632 9.72 -16.64 16.21
N LYS A 633 10.45 -16.14 17.21
CA LYS A 633 10.18 -16.35 18.64
C LYS A 633 8.79 -15.83 19.03
N GLU A 634 8.46 -14.64 18.55
CA GLU A 634 7.21 -13.94 18.82
C GLU A 634 6.01 -14.67 18.19
N ALA A 635 6.18 -15.20 16.97
CA ALA A 635 5.17 -16.00 16.28
C ALA A 635 4.96 -17.38 16.93
N MET A 636 6.03 -18.00 17.41
CA MET A 636 5.96 -19.22 18.22
C MET A 636 5.14 -19.01 19.50
N PHE A 637 5.26 -17.84 20.14
CA PHE A 637 4.41 -17.47 21.28
C PHE A 637 2.95 -17.28 20.85
N ALA A 638 2.71 -16.46 19.82
CA ALA A 638 1.37 -16.10 19.38
C ALA A 638 0.56 -17.33 18.93
N ILE A 639 1.16 -18.22 18.13
CA ILE A 639 0.45 -19.42 17.67
C ILE A 639 0.17 -20.42 18.80
N LYS A 640 1.06 -20.53 19.79
CA LYS A 640 0.83 -21.35 21.00
C LYS A 640 -0.34 -20.81 21.82
N ARG A 641 -0.43 -19.49 21.96
CA ARG A 641 -1.58 -18.83 22.63
C ARG A 641 -2.87 -19.12 21.86
N GLU A 642 -2.85 -19.02 20.54
CA GLU A 642 -4.05 -19.25 19.75
C GLU A 642 -4.50 -20.72 19.75
N MET A 643 -3.59 -21.69 19.64
CA MET A 643 -3.93 -23.13 19.78
C MET A 643 -4.55 -23.46 21.15
N LYS A 644 -4.20 -22.71 22.21
CA LYS A 644 -4.83 -22.86 23.54
C LYS A 644 -6.26 -22.33 23.55
N ARG A 645 -6.52 -21.19 22.88
CA ARG A 645 -7.84 -20.53 22.79
C ARG A 645 -8.78 -21.28 21.84
N THR A 646 -8.27 -21.71 20.70
CA THR A 646 -9.02 -22.36 19.62
C THR A 646 -8.65 -23.85 19.53
N LYS A 647 -9.42 -24.72 20.20
CA LYS A 647 -9.10 -26.16 20.35
C LYS A 647 -9.05 -26.95 19.04
N THR A 648 -9.69 -26.45 17.99
CA THR A 648 -9.70 -27.07 16.65
C THR A 648 -8.48 -26.67 15.82
N LEU A 649 -7.71 -25.66 16.24
CA LEU A 649 -6.47 -25.28 15.58
C LEU A 649 -5.35 -26.21 16.01
N ARG A 650 -4.79 -26.94 15.06
CA ARG A 650 -3.59 -27.75 15.24
C ARG A 650 -2.59 -27.45 14.13
N VAL A 651 -1.50 -26.78 14.47
CA VAL A 651 -0.40 -26.52 13.54
C VAL A 651 0.83 -27.31 13.92
N THR A 652 1.74 -27.51 12.96
CA THR A 652 3.05 -28.10 13.23
C THR A 652 3.90 -27.07 13.99
N PHE A 653 4.33 -27.43 15.19
CA PHE A 653 5.19 -26.57 16.01
C PHE A 653 6.66 -26.94 15.76
N PRO A 654 7.57 -25.98 15.49
CA PRO A 654 8.96 -26.30 15.20
C PRO A 654 9.69 -26.80 16.45
N ASN A 655 10.60 -27.75 16.26
CA ASN A 655 11.60 -28.11 17.26
C ASN A 655 12.88 -27.33 16.96
N LEU A 656 13.40 -26.61 17.95
CA LEU A 656 14.63 -25.84 17.81
C LEU A 656 15.83 -26.77 18.01
N VAL A 657 16.82 -26.67 17.13
CA VAL A 657 18.11 -27.36 17.25
C VAL A 657 19.07 -26.51 18.07
N ASP A 658 19.96 -27.15 18.84
CA ASP A 658 21.09 -26.47 19.49
C ASP A 658 22.18 -26.21 18.45
N ASP A 659 22.52 -24.94 18.22
CA ASP A 659 23.52 -24.53 17.21
C ASP A 659 24.90 -25.13 17.49
N LYS A 660 25.24 -25.49 18.73
CA LYS A 660 26.50 -26.20 19.05
C LYS A 660 26.61 -27.57 18.39
N LEU A 661 25.47 -28.20 18.06
CA LEU A 661 25.46 -29.43 17.27
C LEU A 661 25.84 -29.14 15.82
N LEU A 662 25.46 -27.97 15.30
CA LEU A 662 25.72 -27.55 13.92
C LEU A 662 27.15 -27.04 13.72
N GLU A 663 27.74 -26.33 14.69
CA GLU A 663 29.14 -25.86 14.63
C GLU A 663 30.17 -26.98 14.44
N LYS A 664 29.79 -28.23 14.79
CA LYS A 664 30.62 -29.42 14.61
C LYS A 664 30.35 -30.15 13.29
N LEU A 665 29.37 -29.69 12.51
CA LEU A 665 29.02 -30.22 11.21
C LEU A 665 29.59 -29.29 10.13
N PHE A 666 30.31 -29.91 9.18
CA PHE A 666 30.95 -29.31 8.00
C PHE A 666 32.27 -28.57 8.22
#